data_AF-A0A6M2A5F5-F1
#
_entry.id   AF-A0A6M2A5F5-F1
#
_cell.length_a   1.000
_cell.length_b   1.000
_cell.length_c   1.000
_cell.angle_alpha   90.00
_cell.angle_beta   90.00
_cell.angle_gamma   90.00
#
_symmetry.space_group_name_H-M   'P 1'
#
loop_
_entity.id
_entity.type
_entity.pdbx_description
1 polymer ?
#
loop_
_entity_poly.entity_id
_entity_poly.type
_entity_poly.pdbx_seq_one_letter_code
_entity_poly.pdbx_strand_id
1 'polypeptide(L)'
;MKTSKIPLRISHILNFFLACFLVILLRIWYLSVVQHDHYLEESHKPRTRTVVERPERGTIRDRFGLPLALNALQYNAAIYYSDIRQIPSIKWERDENGKKVRILARRKHIEQLAEFLGKSLEMDPLDVEDMIHGKACLFPHTPFVLKEDISEKLYYLLKGAEKNWLGLKMQQTAKRTYPHGKLACDVIGYMGAISPREYLQIGQEMKALRDYLYQHEAGQAVFLPKGFSCPEEVQKRLLELEETSYTINDHLGKSGIEAAFDEHLRGAIGKKFYEIDVRGNNLRELPGGKQPLAGERIVLTLSAELQNEAEKLLASYENFQDLRDRASTKIRRTPWQRGGAIVAIDPNTGEVLALASYPRFDPNDLVPMQTVEKRREKRDDILKWLENPSFIGEIWDGKRPLDRELFVDGEYKADAFYLTWEKYLDLILQERSSIRKCLDQIHTLSQAVDFDENFLDQIPFERDKCLLLDLLTLAVPKECFTPSLLAHVGEQTLSEFRFHSQLASCHLSTLKEEARKTFHQNQFRIWREEYFKDFLKEKRKEEKAKRTYARPYTEYLQREENNMFAEYWQQNRGQILLAAVMKDPDLLDLKELLTPLTETDRLAYIRALRSYDDLDKPLQGKYPMLRSENGIQNEKHLAAAFYPYNGFGFGRSQAFRQASPMGSIFKIVPAFAGLKQQYDRGESDLNPLTLIDDMQWTSRPNSSSQILGYFKNGEPIRRLYKGGRLPRAYPKIGELDITAAIERTSNIYFSILASDVLESPNDLLRAAIDFGLGTKTGIDLPDEYSGMLPNDILHNKTGLYSFAIGQHSLVVTPLQAAVLFSSIANGGKILKPQIVLGDNYENVKETLDFPETVRDKLLEGMHKTINGEKGTARLGLMRRAFHDKEALKTYQRLAPQIVGKTGTAEILYKQTIDAETPAQMEKHVWFSAIGFEDEALERPELVVIVYSRFGSAGRQCAPIAAQMIEKWREIRSFH
;
A
#
# COMPACT_ATOMS: atom_id res chain seq x y z
N MET A 1 -11.82 -96.33 -6.24
CA MET A 1 -12.01 -94.88 -6.38
C MET A 1 -10.99 -94.37 -7.40
N LYS A 2 -11.46 -93.83 -8.54
CA LYS A 2 -10.61 -93.37 -9.66
C LYS A 2 -9.90 -92.07 -9.27
N THR A 3 -8.57 -92.09 -9.21
CA THR A 3 -7.73 -90.89 -9.18
C THR A 3 -7.64 -90.33 -10.60
N SER A 4 -8.11 -89.10 -10.79
CA SER A 4 -8.05 -88.38 -12.06
C SER A 4 -6.59 -88.07 -12.40
N LYS A 5 -6.12 -88.61 -13.53
CA LYS A 5 -4.83 -88.24 -14.12
C LYS A 5 -4.87 -86.74 -14.46
N ILE A 6 -4.10 -85.94 -13.73
CA ILE A 6 -3.81 -84.55 -14.11
C ILE A 6 -3.14 -84.61 -15.50
N PRO A 7 -3.63 -83.86 -16.51
CA PRO A 7 -3.07 -83.93 -17.86
C PRO A 7 -1.61 -83.45 -17.83
N LEU A 8 -0.71 -84.20 -18.48
CA LEU A 8 0.75 -83.98 -18.49
C LEU A 8 1.14 -82.50 -18.70
N ARG A 9 0.38 -81.76 -19.51
CA ARG A 9 0.61 -80.33 -19.79
C ARG A 9 0.52 -79.44 -18.55
N ILE A 10 -0.38 -79.73 -17.61
CA ILE A 10 -0.52 -78.96 -16.36
C ILE A 10 0.68 -79.23 -15.43
N SER A 11 1.20 -80.47 -15.40
CA SER A 11 2.41 -80.80 -14.63
C SER A 11 3.66 -80.08 -15.18
N HIS A 12 3.79 -79.96 -16.50
CA HIS A 12 4.88 -79.18 -17.10
C HIS A 12 4.79 -77.68 -16.78
N ILE A 13 3.58 -77.10 -16.82
CA ILE A 13 3.36 -75.70 -16.44
C ILE A 13 3.66 -75.49 -14.95
N LEU A 14 3.21 -76.39 -14.07
CA LEU A 14 3.48 -76.31 -12.64
C LEU A 14 4.98 -76.41 -12.36
N ASN A 15 5.69 -77.34 -13.00
CA ASN A 15 7.13 -77.49 -12.84
C ASN A 15 7.90 -76.28 -13.39
N PHE A 16 7.43 -75.66 -14.48
CA PHE A 16 7.99 -74.40 -14.97
C PHE A 16 7.84 -73.27 -13.94
N PHE A 17 6.64 -73.11 -13.36
CA PHE A 17 6.43 -72.16 -12.27
C PHE A 17 7.26 -72.47 -11.03
N LEU A 18 7.41 -73.75 -10.68
CA LEU A 18 8.24 -74.19 -9.54
C LEU A 18 9.71 -73.86 -9.77
N ALA A 19 10.22 -74.07 -11.00
CA ALA A 19 11.57 -73.71 -11.38
C ALA A 19 11.79 -72.18 -11.36
N CYS A 20 10.84 -71.40 -11.89
CA CYS A 20 10.87 -69.94 -11.78
C CYS A 20 10.86 -69.47 -10.32
N PHE A 21 10.03 -70.09 -9.47
CA PHE A 21 10.01 -69.80 -8.03
C PHE A 21 11.34 -70.15 -7.35
N LEU A 22 11.96 -71.27 -7.72
CA LEU A 22 13.26 -71.67 -7.22
C LEU A 22 14.34 -70.67 -7.61
N VAL A 23 14.34 -70.16 -8.86
CA VAL A 23 15.27 -69.13 -9.33
C VAL A 23 15.06 -67.82 -8.56
N ILE A 24 13.82 -67.43 -8.30
CA ILE A 24 13.50 -66.23 -7.50
C ILE A 24 13.98 -66.43 -6.04
N LEU A 25 13.74 -67.60 -5.44
CA LEU A 25 14.20 -67.93 -4.08
C LEU A 25 15.72 -67.94 -3.98
N LEU A 26 16.41 -68.51 -4.96
CA LEU A 26 17.87 -68.48 -5.06
C LEU A 26 18.38 -67.04 -5.22
N ARG A 27 17.69 -66.20 -6.00
CA ARG A 27 18.06 -64.78 -6.15
C ARG A 27 17.82 -63.99 -4.86
N ILE A 28 16.73 -64.25 -4.14
CA ILE A 28 16.45 -63.66 -2.83
C ILE A 28 17.52 -64.09 -1.82
N TRP A 29 17.84 -65.38 -1.76
CA TRP A 29 18.92 -65.89 -0.90
C TRP A 29 20.27 -65.25 -1.23
N TYR A 30 20.60 -65.12 -2.52
CA TYR A 30 21.83 -64.45 -2.96
C TYR A 30 21.87 -62.98 -2.50
N LEU A 31 20.78 -62.23 -2.65
CA LEU A 31 20.70 -60.83 -2.20
C LEU A 31 20.70 -60.72 -0.67
N SER A 32 20.06 -61.65 0.04
CA SER A 32 19.78 -61.58 1.47
C SER A 32 20.85 -62.21 2.36
N VAL A 33 21.69 -63.09 1.80
CA VAL A 33 22.73 -63.81 2.55
C VAL A 33 24.12 -63.52 1.97
N VAL A 34 24.29 -63.63 0.65
CA VAL A 34 25.63 -63.47 0.03
C VAL A 34 26.02 -62.01 -0.12
N GLN A 35 25.09 -61.16 -0.59
CA GLN A 35 25.32 -59.72 -0.72
C GLN A 35 24.82 -58.91 0.48
N HIS A 36 24.40 -59.58 1.57
CA HIS A 36 23.88 -58.90 2.76
C HIS A 36 24.86 -57.87 3.28
N ASP A 37 26.09 -58.29 3.57
CA ASP A 37 27.11 -57.44 4.16
C ASP A 37 27.51 -56.30 3.21
N HIS A 38 27.57 -56.57 1.90
CA HIS A 38 27.83 -55.55 0.88
C HIS A 38 26.74 -54.47 0.84
N TYR A 39 25.46 -54.87 0.84
CA TYR A 39 24.34 -53.92 0.88
C TYR A 39 24.19 -53.25 2.25
N LEU A 40 24.58 -53.92 3.33
CA LEU A 40 24.63 -53.33 4.67
C LEU A 40 25.69 -52.23 4.71
N GLU A 41 26.90 -52.49 4.22
CA GLU A 41 27.97 -51.50 4.06
C GLU A 41 27.55 -50.36 3.12
N GLU A 42 26.90 -50.65 1.98
CA GLU A 42 26.35 -49.60 1.10
C GLU A 42 25.26 -48.77 1.78
N SER A 43 24.45 -49.37 2.67
CA SER A 43 23.44 -48.65 3.44
C SER A 43 24.05 -47.75 4.53
N HIS A 44 25.24 -48.11 5.02
CA HIS A 44 26.04 -47.35 5.96
C HIS A 44 26.93 -46.31 5.29
N LYS A 45 27.05 -46.31 3.95
CA LYS A 45 27.79 -45.26 3.24
C LYS A 45 27.15 -43.91 3.57
N PRO A 46 27.94 -42.98 4.13
CA PRO A 46 27.43 -41.67 4.48
C PRO A 46 26.95 -40.94 3.22
N ARG A 47 25.86 -40.18 3.37
CA ARG A 47 25.24 -39.44 2.27
C ARG A 47 25.68 -37.99 2.32
N THR A 48 25.60 -37.30 1.20
CA THR A 48 25.84 -35.85 1.14
C THR A 48 24.54 -35.09 1.34
N ARG A 49 24.52 -34.13 2.27
CA ARG A 49 23.44 -33.16 2.47
C ARG A 49 23.95 -31.77 2.15
N THR A 50 23.28 -31.08 1.22
CA THR A 50 23.53 -29.66 0.98
C THR A 50 22.70 -28.84 1.95
N VAL A 51 23.35 -27.94 2.69
CA VAL A 51 22.71 -26.95 3.55
C VAL A 51 22.93 -25.58 2.91
N VAL A 52 21.83 -24.85 2.72
CA VAL A 52 21.84 -23.52 2.14
C VAL A 52 22.12 -22.50 3.24
N GLU A 53 23.14 -21.66 3.07
CA GLU A 53 23.45 -20.54 3.96
C GLU A 53 22.97 -19.23 3.33
N ARG A 54 22.13 -18.50 4.07
CA ARG A 54 21.56 -17.24 3.59
C ARG A 54 22.53 -16.10 3.86
N PRO A 55 22.75 -15.19 2.90
CA PRO A 55 23.53 -13.99 3.10
C PRO A 55 22.81 -12.99 4.01
N GLU A 56 23.59 -12.10 4.62
CA GLU A 56 23.03 -10.92 5.28
C GLU A 56 22.60 -9.90 4.23
N ARG A 57 21.40 -9.34 4.39
CA ARG A 57 20.87 -8.31 3.48
C ARG A 57 21.67 -7.01 3.62
N GLY A 58 21.96 -6.32 2.52
CA GLY A 58 22.62 -5.02 2.52
C GLY A 58 21.89 -3.96 3.34
N THR A 59 22.64 -3.05 3.98
CA THR A 59 22.06 -1.92 4.73
C THR A 59 21.71 -0.77 3.79
N ILE A 60 20.61 -0.07 4.05
CA ILE A 60 20.27 1.19 3.36
C ILE A 60 20.64 2.35 4.27
N ARG A 61 21.39 3.31 3.74
CA ARG A 61 21.85 4.50 4.48
C ARG A 61 21.54 5.76 3.70
N ASP A 62 21.39 6.87 4.41
CA ASP A 62 21.30 8.19 3.80
C ASP A 62 22.67 8.67 3.29
N ARG A 63 22.71 9.84 2.66
CA ARG A 63 23.95 10.39 2.05
C ARG A 63 25.08 10.63 3.05
N PHE A 64 24.76 10.82 4.32
CA PHE A 64 25.72 11.05 5.41
C PHE A 64 26.05 9.77 6.18
N GLY A 65 25.53 8.62 5.73
CA GLY A 65 25.79 7.31 6.31
C GLY A 65 24.85 6.94 7.47
N LEU A 66 23.80 7.73 7.74
CA LEU A 66 22.78 7.43 8.73
C LEU A 66 21.97 6.19 8.29
N PRO A 67 21.84 5.16 9.13
CA PRO A 67 21.16 3.92 8.75
C PRO A 67 19.64 4.06 8.72
N LEU A 68 19.06 3.91 7.53
CA LEU A 68 17.61 3.94 7.30
C LEU A 68 16.99 2.54 7.36
N ALA A 69 17.75 1.51 6.94
CA ALA A 69 17.35 0.12 7.07
C ALA A 69 18.54 -0.77 7.46
N LEU A 70 18.36 -1.57 8.51
CA LEU A 70 19.37 -2.42 9.12
C LEU A 70 18.87 -3.85 9.29
N ASN A 71 19.80 -4.77 9.58
CA ASN A 71 19.46 -6.09 10.07
C ASN A 71 19.74 -6.13 11.57
N ALA A 72 18.71 -6.36 12.38
CA ALA A 72 18.85 -6.67 13.79
C ALA A 72 18.95 -8.18 13.99
N LEU A 73 19.69 -8.59 15.02
CA LEU A 73 19.71 -9.99 15.44
C LEU A 73 18.36 -10.36 16.05
N GLN A 74 17.84 -11.51 15.62
CA GLN A 74 16.64 -12.12 16.14
C GLN A 74 16.99 -13.53 16.65
N TYR A 75 16.53 -13.83 17.86
CA TYR A 75 16.74 -15.12 18.50
C TYR A 75 15.45 -15.92 18.46
N ASN A 76 15.52 -17.17 18.00
CA ASN A 76 14.36 -18.04 17.81
C ASN A 76 14.56 -19.38 18.52
N ALA A 77 13.50 -19.87 19.17
CA ALA A 77 13.41 -21.23 19.69
C ALA A 77 12.74 -22.12 18.63
N ALA A 78 13.42 -23.16 18.16
CA ALA A 78 12.92 -24.06 17.13
C ALA A 78 13.02 -25.53 17.55
N ILE A 79 12.23 -26.38 16.89
CA ILE A 79 12.24 -27.83 17.06
C ILE A 79 12.65 -28.53 15.77
N TYR A 80 13.63 -29.43 15.89
CA TYR A 80 13.97 -30.41 14.87
C TYR A 80 13.35 -31.76 15.21
N TYR A 81 12.26 -32.09 14.53
CA TYR A 81 11.56 -33.35 14.80
C TYR A 81 12.38 -34.58 14.36
N SER A 82 13.34 -34.42 13.45
CA SER A 82 14.29 -35.49 13.07
C SER A 82 15.11 -35.97 14.27
N ASP A 83 15.51 -35.07 15.17
CA ASP A 83 16.22 -35.45 16.39
C ASP A 83 15.29 -36.23 17.33
N ILE A 84 14.04 -35.76 17.50
CA ILE A 84 13.02 -36.46 18.30
C ILE A 84 12.70 -37.86 17.73
N ARG A 85 12.76 -38.05 16.40
CA ARG A 85 12.55 -39.36 15.76
C ARG A 85 13.59 -40.40 16.15
N GLN A 86 14.76 -39.99 16.64
CA GLN A 86 15.78 -40.91 17.14
C GLN A 86 15.30 -41.66 18.39
N ILE A 87 14.37 -41.07 19.15
CA ILE A 87 13.73 -41.73 20.29
C ILE A 87 12.75 -42.78 19.74
N PRO A 88 12.85 -44.05 20.15
CA PRO A 88 11.92 -45.08 19.70
C PRO A 88 10.50 -44.73 20.14
N SER A 89 9.53 -44.95 19.24
CA SER A 89 8.11 -44.71 19.55
C SER A 89 7.63 -45.52 20.75
N ILE A 90 8.21 -46.71 20.94
CA ILE A 90 7.86 -47.67 21.99
C ILE A 90 9.15 -48.17 22.64
N LYS A 91 9.22 -48.09 23.96
CA LYS A 91 10.27 -48.71 24.79
C LYS A 91 9.59 -49.68 25.76
N TRP A 92 10.19 -50.84 25.97
CA TRP A 92 9.69 -51.83 26.93
C TRP A 92 10.53 -51.73 28.19
N GLU A 93 9.89 -51.40 29.32
CA GLU A 93 10.53 -51.42 30.65
C GLU A 93 9.85 -52.46 31.53
N ARG A 94 10.59 -52.99 32.50
CA ARG A 94 10.04 -53.92 33.48
C ARG A 94 9.58 -53.11 34.68
N ASP A 95 8.32 -53.27 35.05
CA ASP A 95 7.74 -52.67 36.25
C ASP A 95 8.32 -53.31 37.52
N GLU A 96 8.03 -52.76 38.70
CA GLU A 96 8.51 -53.25 40.01
C GLU A 96 8.19 -54.74 40.26
N ASN A 97 7.16 -55.27 39.57
CA ASN A 97 6.74 -56.67 39.59
C ASN A 97 7.31 -57.53 38.44
N GLY A 98 8.30 -57.05 37.68
CA GLY A 98 8.97 -57.79 36.60
C GLY A 98 8.19 -57.93 35.29
N LYS A 99 6.98 -57.37 35.20
CA LYS A 99 6.12 -57.40 34.01
C LYS A 99 6.60 -56.38 32.98
N LYS A 100 6.74 -56.79 31.71
CA LYS A 100 7.08 -55.87 30.60
C LYS A 100 5.92 -54.93 30.33
N VAL A 101 6.09 -53.65 30.63
CA VAL A 101 5.13 -52.59 30.35
C VAL A 101 5.60 -51.81 29.11
N ARG A 102 4.64 -51.50 28.23
CA ARG A 102 4.86 -50.73 27.01
C ARG A 102 4.84 -49.25 27.34
N ILE A 103 5.96 -48.56 27.18
CA ILE A 103 6.06 -47.10 27.39
C ILE A 103 6.17 -46.41 26.03
N LEU A 104 5.35 -45.38 25.82
CA LEU A 104 5.42 -44.51 24.65
C LEU A 104 6.53 -43.47 24.85
N ALA A 105 7.80 -43.91 24.80
CA ALA A 105 8.96 -43.09 25.16
C ALA A 105 9.04 -41.77 24.39
N ARG A 106 8.80 -41.79 23.07
CA ARG A 106 8.79 -40.55 22.27
C ARG A 106 7.69 -39.58 22.68
N ARG A 107 6.49 -40.09 22.96
CA ARG A 107 5.36 -39.26 23.38
C ARG A 107 5.65 -38.60 24.73
N LYS A 108 6.11 -39.40 25.70
CA LYS A 108 6.50 -38.90 27.03
C LYS A 108 7.61 -37.84 26.96
N HIS A 109 8.59 -38.00 26.06
CA HIS A 109 9.62 -37.00 25.82
C HIS A 109 9.03 -35.69 25.27
N ILE A 110 8.11 -35.77 24.30
CA ILE A 110 7.45 -34.58 23.76
C ILE A 110 6.63 -33.88 24.84
N GLU A 111 5.87 -34.62 25.65
CA GLU A 111 5.10 -34.07 26.79
C GLU A 111 6.01 -33.32 27.77
N GLN A 112 7.14 -33.91 28.18
CA GLN A 112 8.11 -33.28 29.08
C GLN A 112 8.81 -32.07 28.46
N LEU A 113 9.18 -32.17 27.18
CA LEU A 113 9.78 -31.07 26.43
C LEU A 113 8.79 -29.90 26.31
N ALA A 114 7.52 -30.19 26.04
CA ALA A 114 6.47 -29.22 25.92
C ALA A 114 6.17 -28.53 27.26
N GLU A 115 6.20 -29.26 28.39
CA GLU A 115 6.08 -28.67 29.72
C GLU A 115 7.24 -27.72 30.06
N PHE A 116 8.48 -28.14 29.76
CA PHE A 116 9.67 -27.31 29.95
C PHE A 116 9.64 -26.04 29.08
N LEU A 117 9.32 -26.19 27.79
CA LEU A 117 9.26 -25.09 26.84
C LEU A 117 8.06 -24.18 27.11
N GLY A 118 6.90 -24.72 27.46
CA GLY A 118 5.72 -23.93 27.83
C GLY A 118 6.02 -23.01 29.01
N LYS A 119 6.69 -23.53 30.06
CA LYS A 119 7.12 -22.72 31.21
C LYS A 119 8.18 -21.68 30.85
N SER A 120 9.13 -22.02 29.99
CA SER A 120 10.27 -21.15 29.66
C SER A 120 9.93 -20.08 28.61
N LEU A 121 9.04 -20.41 27.68
CA LEU A 121 8.60 -19.55 26.57
C LEU A 121 7.27 -18.86 26.87
N GLU A 122 6.67 -19.05 28.05
CA GLU A 122 5.36 -18.50 28.42
C GLU A 122 4.27 -18.92 27.41
N MET A 123 4.24 -20.20 27.06
CA MET A 123 3.27 -20.81 26.14
C MET A 123 2.51 -21.92 26.86
N ASP A 124 1.29 -22.24 26.41
CA ASP A 124 0.59 -23.43 26.91
C ASP A 124 1.36 -24.70 26.49
N PRO A 125 1.77 -25.57 27.43
CA PRO A 125 2.41 -26.84 27.10
C PRO A 125 1.63 -27.68 26.09
N LEU A 126 0.29 -27.68 26.16
CA LEU A 126 -0.55 -28.45 25.22
C LEU A 126 -0.42 -27.91 23.78
N ASP A 127 -0.41 -26.59 23.62
CA ASP A 127 -0.21 -25.96 22.30
C ASP A 127 1.16 -26.31 21.72
N VAL A 128 2.21 -26.32 22.55
CA VAL A 128 3.56 -26.70 22.11
C VAL A 128 3.60 -28.17 21.67
N GLU A 129 2.97 -29.08 22.43
CA GLU A 129 2.83 -30.49 22.06
C GLU A 129 2.11 -30.65 20.70
N ASP A 130 0.98 -29.95 20.52
CA ASP A 130 0.20 -29.97 19.29
C ASP A 130 0.97 -29.39 18.10
N MET A 131 1.74 -28.32 18.30
CA MET A 131 2.63 -27.76 17.28
C MET A 131 3.70 -28.77 16.84
N ILE A 132 4.27 -29.52 17.78
CA ILE A 132 5.26 -30.56 17.49
C ILE A 132 4.63 -31.70 16.68
N HIS A 133 3.48 -32.22 17.12
CA HIS A 133 2.81 -33.34 16.48
C HIS A 133 2.18 -32.97 15.14
N GLY A 134 1.57 -31.79 15.03
CA GLY A 134 0.81 -31.35 13.87
C GLY A 134 1.64 -30.64 12.79
N LYS A 135 2.69 -29.89 13.17
CA LYS A 135 3.48 -29.07 12.24
C LYS A 135 4.92 -29.56 12.11
N ALA A 136 5.67 -29.68 13.21
CA ALA A 136 7.09 -30.06 13.15
C ALA A 136 7.32 -31.47 12.56
N CYS A 137 6.39 -32.40 12.79
CA CYS A 137 6.46 -33.75 12.24
C CYS A 137 6.33 -33.81 10.71
N LEU A 138 5.68 -32.82 10.07
CA LEU A 138 5.49 -32.78 8.60
C LEU A 138 6.81 -32.62 7.87
N PHE A 139 7.72 -31.82 8.43
CA PHE A 139 9.04 -31.55 7.86
C PHE A 139 10.14 -31.87 8.88
N PRO A 140 10.44 -33.16 9.14
CA PRO A 140 11.32 -33.56 10.23
C PRO A 140 12.73 -32.96 10.16
N HIS A 141 13.21 -32.73 8.95
CA HIS A 141 14.56 -32.24 8.68
C HIS A 141 14.64 -30.72 8.59
N THR A 142 13.51 -30.02 8.77
CA THR A 142 13.39 -28.56 8.75
C THR A 142 13.11 -28.08 10.18
N PRO A 143 13.81 -27.03 10.67
CA PRO A 143 13.48 -26.42 11.95
C PRO A 143 12.06 -25.88 11.92
N PHE A 144 11.24 -26.28 12.89
CA PHE A 144 9.96 -25.64 13.14
C PHE A 144 10.13 -24.61 14.26
N VAL A 145 10.05 -23.32 13.92
CA VAL A 145 10.17 -22.24 14.92
C VAL A 145 8.92 -22.22 15.80
N LEU A 146 9.12 -22.42 17.11
CA LEU A 146 8.06 -22.36 18.11
C LEU A 146 7.77 -20.92 18.53
N LYS A 147 8.81 -20.19 18.91
CA LYS A 147 8.74 -18.79 19.34
C LYS A 147 9.87 -18.00 18.71
N GLU A 148 9.49 -16.94 18.01
CA GLU A 148 10.41 -15.97 17.42
C GLU A 148 10.70 -14.83 18.41
N ASP A 149 11.83 -14.15 18.23
CA ASP A 149 12.19 -12.92 18.96
C ASP A 149 12.21 -13.07 20.49
N ILE A 150 12.81 -14.15 20.98
CA ILE A 150 13.03 -14.32 22.42
C ILE A 150 14.13 -13.37 22.91
N SER A 151 14.07 -13.01 24.20
CA SER A 151 15.13 -12.17 24.79
C SER A 151 16.49 -12.86 24.71
N GLU A 152 17.54 -12.07 24.54
CA GLU A 152 18.92 -12.58 24.47
C GLU A 152 19.29 -13.42 25.70
N LYS A 153 18.87 -12.98 26.89
CA LYS A 153 19.06 -13.72 28.14
C LYS A 153 18.39 -15.11 28.08
N LEU A 154 17.14 -15.18 27.60
CA LEU A 154 16.41 -16.43 27.47
C LEU A 154 17.01 -17.33 26.39
N TYR A 155 17.50 -16.75 25.28
CA TYR A 155 18.20 -17.48 24.23
C TYR A 155 19.39 -18.24 24.78
N TYR A 156 20.29 -17.57 25.52
CA TYR A 156 21.48 -18.24 26.06
C TYR A 156 21.14 -19.29 27.13
N LEU A 157 20.09 -19.05 27.92
CA LEU A 157 19.60 -20.03 28.90
C LEU A 157 19.11 -21.31 28.20
N LEU A 158 18.26 -21.18 27.18
CA LEU A 158 17.76 -22.31 26.40
C LEU A 158 18.86 -22.95 25.53
N LYS A 159 19.84 -22.17 25.08
CA LYS A 159 21.02 -22.68 24.36
C LYS A 159 21.84 -23.61 25.24
N GLY A 160 21.97 -23.30 26.54
CA GLY A 160 22.58 -24.19 27.52
C GLY A 160 21.78 -25.49 27.70
N ALA A 161 20.45 -25.40 27.69
CA ALA A 161 19.55 -26.55 27.81
C ALA A 161 19.43 -27.41 26.54
N GLU A 162 19.86 -26.90 25.37
CA GLU A 162 19.80 -27.58 24.06
C GLU A 162 20.47 -28.97 24.09
N LYS A 163 21.53 -29.14 24.89
CA LYS A 163 22.22 -30.44 25.05
C LYS A 163 21.39 -31.48 25.80
N ASN A 164 20.53 -31.04 26.71
CA ASN A 164 19.73 -31.92 27.57
C ASN A 164 18.41 -32.32 26.90
N TRP A 165 17.90 -31.49 25.98
CA TRP A 165 16.61 -31.66 25.33
C TRP A 165 16.75 -31.98 23.86
N LEU A 166 16.65 -33.28 23.54
CA LEU A 166 16.68 -33.76 22.15
C LEU A 166 15.53 -33.14 21.35
N GLY A 167 15.84 -32.49 20.22
CA GLY A 167 14.87 -31.81 19.37
C GLY A 167 14.81 -30.30 19.55
N LEU A 168 15.25 -29.74 20.69
CA LEU A 168 15.34 -28.29 20.87
C LEU A 168 16.54 -27.76 20.08
N LYS A 169 16.35 -26.68 19.31
CA LYS A 169 17.42 -25.95 18.64
C LYS A 169 17.20 -24.45 18.73
N MET A 170 18.21 -23.75 19.21
CA MET A 170 18.19 -22.29 19.27
C MET A 170 18.85 -21.70 18.01
N GLN A 171 18.10 -20.88 17.28
CA GLN A 171 18.53 -20.25 16.03
C GLN A 171 18.76 -18.76 16.23
N GLN A 172 19.81 -18.25 15.60
CA GLN A 172 20.08 -16.82 15.46
C GLN A 172 19.84 -16.47 13.99
N THR A 173 18.94 -15.54 13.73
CA THR A 173 18.56 -15.08 12.39
C THR A 173 18.63 -13.57 12.31
N ALA A 174 18.78 -13.04 11.09
CA ALA A 174 18.72 -11.60 10.85
C ALA A 174 17.28 -11.17 10.55
N LYS A 175 16.78 -10.13 11.24
CA LYS A 175 15.49 -9.49 10.99
C LYS A 175 15.72 -8.09 10.44
N ARG A 176 15.01 -7.72 9.37
CA ARG A 176 15.03 -6.35 8.84
C ARG A 176 14.37 -5.38 9.82
N THR A 177 15.01 -4.25 10.08
CA THR A 177 14.48 -3.17 10.94
C THR A 177 14.71 -1.81 10.30
N TYR A 178 13.78 -0.89 10.53
CA TYR A 178 13.85 0.50 10.08
C TYR A 178 13.93 1.40 11.32
N PRO A 179 15.14 1.84 11.73
CA PRO A 179 15.35 2.50 13.02
C PRO A 179 14.55 3.79 13.23
N HIS A 180 14.23 4.49 12.15
CA HIS A 180 13.54 5.78 12.17
C HIS A 180 12.03 5.67 11.92
N GLY A 181 11.46 4.47 11.96
CA GLY A 181 10.02 4.22 11.81
C GLY A 181 9.47 4.78 10.49
N LYS A 182 8.54 5.74 10.57
CA LYS A 182 7.81 6.31 9.43
C LYS A 182 8.63 7.22 8.50
N LEU A 183 9.85 7.60 8.90
CA LEU A 183 10.70 8.50 8.10
C LEU A 183 11.01 7.89 6.74
N ALA A 184 10.76 8.63 5.65
CA ALA A 184 11.04 8.20 4.27
C ALA A 184 10.38 6.87 3.87
N CYS A 185 9.25 6.49 4.49
CA CYS A 185 8.64 5.17 4.31
C CYS A 185 8.30 4.84 2.85
N ASP A 186 7.85 5.83 2.07
CA ASP A 186 7.52 5.69 0.65
C ASP A 186 8.75 5.50 -0.24
N VAL A 187 9.90 6.03 0.19
CA VAL A 187 11.18 5.93 -0.54
C VAL A 187 11.87 4.62 -0.19
N ILE A 188 12.04 4.32 1.10
CA ILE A 188 12.69 3.10 1.56
C ILE A 188 11.84 1.88 1.17
N GLY A 189 10.54 1.97 1.40
CA GLY A 189 9.60 0.87 1.24
C GLY A 189 9.66 -0.13 2.39
N TYR A 190 9.12 -1.33 2.13
CA TYR A 190 9.07 -2.40 3.12
C TYR A 190 9.35 -3.77 2.51
N MET A 191 9.69 -4.74 3.36
CA MET A 191 9.79 -6.15 2.99
C MET A 191 8.49 -6.88 3.30
N GLY A 192 8.13 -7.85 2.48
CA GLY A 192 7.01 -8.75 2.71
C GLY A 192 7.30 -10.16 2.24
N ALA A 193 6.52 -11.13 2.71
CA ALA A 193 6.64 -12.52 2.23
C ALA A 193 6.37 -12.61 0.71
N ILE A 194 7.11 -13.48 0.02
CA ILE A 194 6.84 -13.79 -1.37
C ILE A 194 5.41 -14.33 -1.53
N SER A 195 4.65 -13.77 -2.47
CA SER A 195 3.30 -14.27 -2.71
C SER A 195 3.34 -15.56 -3.54
N PRO A 196 2.37 -16.48 -3.40
CA PRO A 196 2.32 -17.68 -4.24
C PRO A 196 2.27 -17.37 -5.74
N ARG A 197 1.67 -16.23 -6.11
CA ARG A 197 1.61 -15.74 -7.49
C ARG A 197 2.99 -15.30 -7.99
N GLU A 198 3.72 -14.52 -7.20
CA GLU A 198 5.10 -14.11 -7.52
C GLU A 198 6.03 -15.32 -7.66
N TYR A 199 5.94 -16.28 -6.74
CA TYR A 199 6.73 -17.51 -6.81
C TYR A 199 6.45 -18.30 -8.10
N LEU A 200 5.18 -18.40 -8.49
CA LEU A 200 4.79 -19.04 -9.75
C LEU A 200 5.27 -18.25 -10.98
N GLN A 201 5.24 -16.91 -10.95
CA GLN A 201 5.75 -16.07 -12.03
C GLN A 201 7.25 -16.28 -12.25
N ILE A 202 8.04 -16.27 -11.17
CA ILE A 202 9.49 -16.56 -11.23
C ILE A 202 9.73 -17.96 -11.81
N GLY A 203 8.97 -18.97 -11.36
CA GLY A 203 9.07 -20.32 -11.90
C GLY A 203 8.71 -20.42 -13.39
N GLN A 204 7.73 -19.64 -13.85
CA GLN A 204 7.35 -19.55 -15.26
C GLN A 204 8.42 -18.83 -16.10
N GLU A 205 9.00 -17.74 -15.58
CA GLU A 205 10.11 -17.02 -16.21
C GLU A 205 11.31 -17.96 -16.39
N MET A 206 11.77 -18.61 -15.32
CA MET A 206 12.88 -19.57 -15.40
C MET A 206 12.64 -20.67 -16.43
N LYS A 207 11.41 -21.21 -16.47
CA LYS A 207 11.05 -22.23 -17.46
C LYS A 207 11.13 -21.66 -18.88
N ALA A 208 10.58 -20.47 -19.12
CA ALA A 208 10.60 -19.85 -20.43
C ALA A 208 12.03 -19.55 -20.92
N LEU A 209 12.92 -19.07 -20.05
CA LEU A 209 14.32 -18.82 -20.38
C LEU A 209 15.08 -20.12 -20.68
N ARG A 210 14.85 -21.20 -19.90
CA ARG A 210 15.41 -22.53 -20.19
C ARG A 210 14.91 -23.08 -21.52
N ASP A 211 13.61 -22.99 -21.77
CA ASP A 211 13.00 -23.47 -23.02
C ASP A 211 13.58 -22.71 -24.23
N TYR A 212 13.77 -21.40 -24.12
CA TYR A 212 14.43 -20.59 -25.15
C TYR A 212 15.88 -21.04 -25.40
N LEU A 213 16.71 -21.16 -24.35
CA LEU A 213 18.12 -21.55 -24.50
C LEU A 213 18.24 -22.96 -25.09
N TYR A 214 17.41 -23.90 -24.64
CA TYR A 214 17.38 -25.26 -25.19
C TYR A 214 17.03 -25.27 -26.68
N GLN A 215 16.02 -24.51 -27.10
CA GLN A 215 15.63 -24.43 -28.51
C GLN A 215 16.67 -23.71 -29.37
N HIS A 216 17.29 -22.65 -28.83
CA HIS A 216 18.38 -21.93 -29.47
C HIS A 216 19.63 -22.82 -29.65
N GLU A 217 20.04 -23.55 -28.62
CA GLU A 217 21.13 -24.54 -28.68
C GLU A 217 20.82 -25.70 -29.64
N ALA A 218 19.54 -26.09 -29.74
CA ALA A 218 19.06 -27.06 -30.72
C ALA A 218 19.01 -26.52 -32.17
N GLY A 219 19.41 -25.26 -32.41
CA GLY A 219 19.47 -24.64 -33.73
C GLY A 219 18.11 -24.22 -34.30
N GLN A 220 17.08 -24.08 -33.46
CA GLN A 220 15.76 -23.62 -33.90
C GLN A 220 15.72 -22.09 -34.01
N ALA A 221 15.02 -21.57 -35.01
CA ALA A 221 14.78 -20.13 -35.17
C ALA A 221 13.72 -19.66 -34.16
N VAL A 222 14.17 -19.24 -32.98
CA VAL A 222 13.32 -18.75 -31.89
C VAL A 222 13.60 -17.27 -31.64
N PHE A 223 12.54 -16.48 -31.47
CA PHE A 223 12.68 -15.07 -31.13
C PHE A 223 13.21 -14.87 -29.71
N LEU A 224 14.04 -13.85 -29.52
CA LEU A 224 14.52 -13.43 -28.20
C LEU A 224 13.32 -13.14 -27.28
N PRO A 225 13.37 -13.59 -26.01
CA PRO A 225 12.38 -13.20 -25.02
C PRO A 225 12.32 -11.67 -24.89
N LYS A 226 11.13 -11.13 -24.60
CA LYS A 226 10.95 -9.67 -24.49
C LYS A 226 11.89 -9.09 -23.43
N GLY A 227 12.63 -8.03 -23.81
CA GLY A 227 13.53 -7.32 -22.91
C GLY A 227 15.00 -7.73 -22.99
N PHE A 228 15.35 -8.71 -23.84
CA PHE A 228 16.74 -9.14 -24.05
C PHE A 228 17.21 -8.78 -25.46
N SER A 229 18.44 -8.29 -25.54
CA SER A 229 19.08 -7.87 -26.79
C SER A 229 19.93 -8.99 -27.39
N CYS A 230 20.45 -9.90 -26.56
CA CYS A 230 21.22 -11.06 -27.00
C CYS A 230 20.96 -12.33 -26.16
N PRO A 231 21.28 -13.53 -26.68
CA PRO A 231 21.12 -14.80 -25.95
C PRO A 231 21.99 -14.91 -24.69
N GLU A 232 23.13 -14.21 -24.66
CA GLU A 232 24.04 -14.21 -23.50
C GLU A 232 23.40 -13.54 -22.28
N GLU A 233 22.64 -12.47 -22.47
CA GLU A 233 21.85 -11.84 -21.40
C GLU A 233 20.77 -12.79 -20.86
N VAL A 234 20.15 -13.60 -21.73
CA VAL A 234 19.17 -14.62 -21.33
C VAL A 234 19.82 -15.69 -20.46
N GLN A 235 21.01 -16.16 -20.84
CA GLN A 235 21.79 -17.12 -20.07
C GLN A 235 22.20 -16.53 -18.71
N LYS A 236 22.67 -15.28 -18.69
CA LYS A 236 23.01 -14.57 -17.45
C LYS A 236 21.80 -14.45 -16.53
N ARG A 237 20.64 -14.05 -17.05
CA ARG A 237 19.40 -13.95 -16.27
C ARG A 237 18.94 -15.28 -15.70
N LEU A 238 19.01 -16.36 -16.49
CA LEU A 238 18.66 -17.68 -15.99
C LEU A 238 19.60 -18.10 -14.84
N LEU A 239 20.90 -17.85 -14.99
CA LEU A 239 21.88 -18.15 -13.96
C LEU A 239 21.60 -17.36 -12.67
N GLU A 240 21.29 -16.06 -12.78
CA GLU A 240 20.89 -15.21 -11.65
C GLU A 240 19.66 -15.77 -10.91
N LEU A 241 18.62 -16.17 -11.65
CA LEU A 241 17.41 -16.76 -11.06
C LEU A 241 17.68 -18.13 -10.41
N GLU A 242 18.59 -18.93 -10.97
CA GLU A 242 19.01 -20.21 -10.40
C GLU A 242 19.89 -20.05 -9.15
N GLU A 243 20.77 -19.04 -9.12
CA GLU A 243 21.62 -18.74 -7.98
C GLU A 243 20.86 -18.10 -6.81
N THR A 244 19.86 -17.26 -7.11
CA THR A 244 19.01 -16.60 -6.09
C THR A 244 18.02 -17.53 -5.40
N SER A 245 17.75 -18.71 -5.98
CA SER A 245 16.95 -19.84 -5.46
C SER A 245 15.84 -19.44 -4.47
N TYR A 246 14.84 -18.71 -4.97
CA TYR A 246 13.70 -18.27 -4.16
C TYR A 246 13.02 -19.45 -3.47
N THR A 247 12.77 -19.31 -2.18
CA THR A 247 11.91 -20.20 -1.40
C THR A 247 10.61 -19.49 -1.06
N ILE A 248 9.52 -20.26 -0.89
CA ILE A 248 8.21 -19.69 -0.53
C ILE A 248 8.20 -18.97 0.82
N ASN A 249 9.25 -19.15 1.63
CA ASN A 249 9.43 -18.51 2.93
C ASN A 249 10.34 -17.27 2.87
N ASP A 250 10.82 -16.88 1.68
CA ASP A 250 11.67 -15.70 1.56
C ASP A 250 10.87 -14.41 1.63
N HIS A 251 11.52 -13.39 2.20
CA HIS A 251 11.02 -12.04 2.27
C HIS A 251 11.70 -11.20 1.20
N LEU A 252 10.89 -10.53 0.41
CA LEU A 252 11.31 -9.69 -0.70
C LEU A 252 10.90 -8.26 -0.42
N GLY A 253 11.66 -7.30 -0.92
CA GLY A 253 11.19 -5.93 -1.00
C GLY A 253 9.91 -5.81 -1.83
N LYS A 254 8.91 -5.11 -1.29
CA LYS A 254 7.58 -4.94 -1.93
C LYS A 254 7.34 -3.54 -2.48
N SER A 255 8.01 -2.55 -1.92
CA SER A 255 7.95 -1.16 -2.37
C SER A 255 9.29 -0.47 -2.19
N GLY A 256 9.41 0.75 -2.74
CA GLY A 256 10.56 1.63 -2.52
C GLY A 256 11.89 1.04 -3.00
N ILE A 257 12.99 1.49 -2.38
CA ILE A 257 14.35 0.98 -2.58
C ILE A 257 14.45 -0.51 -2.25
N GLU A 258 13.74 -0.98 -1.23
CA GLU A 258 13.71 -2.40 -0.88
C GLU A 258 13.28 -3.27 -2.08
N ALA A 259 12.29 -2.84 -2.86
CA ALA A 259 11.85 -3.54 -4.07
C ALA A 259 12.72 -3.26 -5.30
N ALA A 260 13.08 -2.01 -5.56
CA ALA A 260 13.89 -1.64 -6.73
C ALA A 260 15.26 -2.33 -6.74
N PHE A 261 15.88 -2.44 -5.57
CA PHE A 261 17.22 -3.00 -5.40
C PHE A 261 17.23 -4.30 -4.61
N ASP A 262 16.12 -5.06 -4.62
CA ASP A 262 15.99 -6.28 -3.83
C ASP A 262 17.09 -7.30 -4.13
N GLU A 263 17.51 -7.40 -5.40
CA GLU A 263 18.58 -8.29 -5.86
C GLU A 263 19.94 -7.91 -5.26
N HIS A 264 20.34 -6.64 -5.39
CA HIS A 264 21.58 -6.10 -4.83
C HIS A 264 21.60 -6.20 -3.30
N LEU A 265 20.48 -5.84 -2.66
CA LEU A 265 20.33 -5.91 -1.22
C LEU A 265 20.36 -7.35 -0.70
N ARG A 266 19.88 -8.35 -1.45
CA ARG A 266 19.83 -9.73 -0.94
C ARG A 266 21.21 -10.38 -0.88
N GLY A 267 22.08 -10.13 -1.87
CA GLY A 267 23.34 -10.85 -2.02
C GLY A 267 23.14 -12.30 -2.53
N ALA A 268 24.22 -13.07 -2.55
CA ALA A 268 24.23 -14.42 -3.14
C ALA A 268 24.23 -15.52 -2.07
N ILE A 269 23.46 -16.58 -2.35
CA ILE A 269 23.28 -17.70 -1.45
C ILE A 269 24.53 -18.59 -1.40
N GLY A 270 24.94 -18.96 -0.18
CA GLY A 270 25.99 -19.94 0.08
C GLY A 270 25.44 -21.37 0.15
N LYS A 271 26.30 -22.35 -0.11
CA LYS A 271 25.98 -23.78 0.02
C LYS A 271 27.13 -24.47 0.75
N LYS A 272 26.81 -25.19 1.82
CA LYS A 272 27.74 -26.11 2.50
C LYS A 272 27.31 -27.54 2.27
N PHE A 273 28.27 -28.42 2.06
CA PHE A 273 28.04 -29.85 1.91
C PHE A 273 28.43 -30.52 3.22
N TYR A 274 27.53 -31.30 3.79
CA TYR A 274 27.79 -32.12 4.96
C TYR A 274 27.69 -33.58 4.59
N GLU A 275 28.63 -34.37 5.08
CA GLU A 275 28.52 -35.80 5.15
C GLU A 275 27.58 -36.14 6.32
N ILE A 276 26.52 -36.91 6.05
CA ILE A 276 25.52 -37.30 7.03
C ILE A 276 25.55 -38.80 7.29
N ASP A 277 25.40 -39.16 8.57
CA ASP A 277 25.13 -40.54 9.01
C ASP A 277 23.73 -40.99 8.53
N VAL A 278 23.47 -42.30 8.57
CA VAL A 278 22.15 -42.95 8.37
C VAL A 278 21.07 -42.33 9.25
N ARG A 279 21.45 -41.75 10.40
CA ARG A 279 20.56 -41.05 11.34
C ARG A 279 20.28 -39.58 10.96
N GLY A 280 20.97 -39.03 9.95
CA GLY A 280 20.80 -37.65 9.46
C GLY A 280 21.63 -36.60 10.20
N ASN A 281 22.51 -37.00 11.12
CA ASN A 281 23.43 -36.11 11.81
C ASN A 281 24.57 -35.71 10.87
N ASN A 282 24.95 -34.43 10.88
CA ASN A 282 26.10 -33.93 10.14
C ASN A 282 27.38 -34.44 10.82
N LEU A 283 28.11 -35.34 10.16
CA LEU A 283 29.39 -35.89 10.63
C LEU A 283 30.53 -34.91 10.37
N ARG A 284 30.63 -34.45 9.13
CA ARG A 284 31.75 -33.64 8.66
C ARG A 284 31.31 -32.71 7.53
N GLU A 285 31.86 -31.50 7.51
CA GLU A 285 31.73 -30.59 6.36
C GLU A 285 32.69 -31.04 5.24
N LEU A 286 32.14 -31.20 4.03
CA LEU A 286 32.87 -31.58 2.83
C LEU A 286 33.41 -30.33 2.11
N PRO A 287 34.63 -30.41 1.53
CA PRO A 287 35.17 -29.33 0.70
C PRO A 287 34.35 -29.15 -0.58
N GLY A 288 34.27 -27.91 -1.08
CA GLY A 288 33.50 -27.57 -2.29
C GLY A 288 32.27 -26.69 -2.04
N GLY A 289 31.98 -26.31 -0.78
CA GLY A 289 30.94 -25.33 -0.47
C GLY A 289 31.28 -23.91 -0.94
N LYS A 290 30.26 -23.12 -1.31
CA LYS A 290 30.35 -21.70 -1.66
C LYS A 290 29.90 -20.89 -0.44
N GLN A 291 30.72 -19.95 0.04
CA GLN A 291 30.29 -19.05 1.13
C GLN A 291 29.22 -18.07 0.62
N PRO A 292 28.25 -17.67 1.46
CA PRO A 292 27.28 -16.65 1.09
C PRO A 292 27.96 -15.29 0.89
N LEU A 293 27.56 -14.56 -0.13
CA LEU A 293 28.00 -13.18 -0.37
C LEU A 293 26.97 -12.24 0.23
N ALA A 294 27.37 -11.43 1.21
CA ALA A 294 26.49 -10.43 1.80
C ALA A 294 25.96 -9.46 0.73
N GLY A 295 24.74 -8.98 0.93
CA GLY A 295 24.12 -7.99 0.07
C GLY A 295 24.85 -6.65 0.11
N GLU A 296 24.72 -5.91 -0.98
CA GLU A 296 25.42 -4.65 -1.18
C GLU A 296 24.83 -3.54 -0.29
N ARG A 297 25.71 -2.74 0.29
CA ARG A 297 25.30 -1.53 1.01
C ARG A 297 24.85 -0.49 -0.01
N ILE A 298 23.63 0.00 0.15
CA ILE A 298 23.08 1.08 -0.68
C ILE A 298 23.14 2.38 0.11
N VAL A 299 23.76 3.39 -0.47
CA VAL A 299 23.78 4.76 0.03
C VAL A 299 22.81 5.58 -0.84
N LEU A 300 21.89 6.29 -0.20
CA LEU A 300 20.94 7.14 -0.89
C LEU A 300 21.49 8.56 -1.02
N THR A 301 21.01 9.31 -2.02
CA THR A 301 21.22 10.76 -2.16
C THR A 301 20.42 11.56 -1.13
N LEU A 302 19.40 10.92 -0.55
CA LEU A 302 18.49 11.51 0.43
C LEU A 302 19.23 11.94 1.70
N SER A 303 18.89 13.12 2.20
CA SER A 303 19.27 13.56 3.55
C SER A 303 18.14 13.22 4.50
N ALA A 304 18.40 12.38 5.51
CA ALA A 304 17.38 11.99 6.47
C ALA A 304 16.83 13.18 7.26
N GLU A 305 17.69 14.16 7.57
CA GLU A 305 17.30 15.40 8.25
C GLU A 305 16.38 16.28 7.39
N LEU A 306 16.75 16.51 6.12
CA LEU A 306 15.94 17.30 5.20
C LEU A 306 14.59 16.63 4.90
N GLN A 307 14.59 15.31 4.74
CA GLN A 307 13.38 14.51 4.56
C GLN A 307 12.44 14.61 5.77
N ASN A 308 12.98 14.52 6.98
CA ASN A 308 12.20 14.67 8.22
C ASN A 308 11.56 16.06 8.30
N GLU A 309 12.30 17.10 7.94
CA GLU A 309 11.78 18.47 7.91
C GLU A 309 10.64 18.61 6.89
N ALA A 310 10.80 18.05 5.70
CA ALA A 310 9.75 18.04 4.67
C ALA A 310 8.45 17.36 5.16
N GLU A 311 8.57 16.20 5.81
CA GLU A 311 7.43 15.47 6.35
C GLU A 311 6.72 16.22 7.49
N LYS A 312 7.49 16.88 8.37
CA LYS A 312 6.95 17.75 9.43
C LYS A 312 6.20 18.95 8.84
N LEU A 313 6.78 19.62 7.84
CA LEU A 313 6.17 20.77 7.18
C LEU A 313 4.86 20.41 6.48
N LEU A 314 4.75 19.21 5.90
CA LEU A 314 3.48 18.72 5.32
C LEU A 314 2.41 18.52 6.40
N ALA A 315 2.75 17.86 7.51
CA ALA A 315 1.82 17.61 8.60
C ALA A 315 1.39 18.90 9.33
N SER A 316 2.30 19.86 9.50
CA SER A 316 1.98 21.16 10.10
C SER A 316 1.10 22.02 9.18
N TYR A 317 1.34 21.94 7.86
CA TYR A 317 0.53 22.65 6.87
C TYR A 317 -0.91 22.16 6.81
N GLU A 318 -1.14 20.85 6.98
CA GLU A 318 -2.49 20.29 7.06
C GLU A 318 -3.27 20.87 8.25
N ASN A 319 -2.67 20.86 9.44
CA ASN A 319 -3.28 21.44 10.65
C ASN A 319 -3.63 22.93 10.45
N PHE A 320 -2.71 23.69 9.85
CA PHE A 320 -2.96 25.10 9.51
C PHE A 320 -4.18 25.28 8.59
N GLN A 321 -4.34 24.42 7.59
CA GLN A 321 -5.49 24.50 6.66
C GLN A 321 -6.80 24.17 7.36
N ASP A 322 -6.81 23.18 8.26
CA ASP A 322 -7.99 22.80 9.03
C ASP A 322 -8.47 23.92 9.95
N LEU A 323 -7.56 24.55 10.69
CA LEU A 323 -7.89 25.70 11.54
C LEU A 323 -8.49 26.84 10.71
N ARG A 324 -7.95 27.07 9.52
CA ARG A 324 -8.45 28.10 8.63
C ARG A 324 -9.81 27.76 8.02
N ASP A 325 -10.03 26.53 7.59
CA ASP A 325 -11.30 26.12 7.02
C ASP A 325 -12.40 26.15 8.09
N ARG A 326 -12.09 25.80 9.34
CA ARG A 326 -12.99 26.00 10.50
C ARG A 326 -13.32 27.48 10.77
N ALA A 327 -12.36 28.38 10.54
CA ALA A 327 -12.55 29.82 10.72
C ALA A 327 -13.28 30.51 9.54
N SER A 328 -13.47 29.80 8.41
CA SER A 328 -14.13 30.34 7.21
C SER A 328 -15.65 30.37 7.38
N THR A 329 -16.27 31.50 7.01
CA THR A 329 -17.75 31.63 6.94
C THR A 329 -18.36 30.89 5.76
N LYS A 330 -17.56 30.53 4.74
CA LYS A 330 -17.99 29.63 3.67
C LYS A 330 -17.83 28.20 4.15
N ILE A 331 -18.93 27.47 4.23
CA ILE A 331 -18.96 26.01 4.49
C ILE A 331 -18.24 25.33 3.32
N ARG A 332 -16.96 25.03 3.50
CA ARG A 332 -16.15 24.24 2.60
C ARG A 332 -15.81 22.97 3.35
N ARG A 333 -16.46 21.87 2.99
CA ARG A 333 -16.06 20.57 3.52
C ARG A 333 -14.74 20.18 2.83
N THR A 334 -13.88 19.48 3.53
CA THR A 334 -12.62 18.92 3.01
C THR A 334 -12.55 17.48 3.48
N PRO A 335 -11.85 16.59 2.75
CA PRO A 335 -11.70 15.22 3.22
C PRO A 335 -11.00 15.19 4.57
N TRP A 336 -11.31 14.18 5.39
CA TRP A 336 -10.75 14.00 6.73
C TRP A 336 -9.22 14.08 6.78
N GLN A 337 -8.55 13.52 5.77
CA GLN A 337 -7.11 13.64 5.61
C GLN A 337 -6.79 14.14 4.20
N ARG A 338 -5.92 15.15 4.13
CA ARG A 338 -5.41 15.75 2.90
C ARG A 338 -4.07 15.11 2.57
N GLY A 339 -3.84 14.86 1.29
CA GLY A 339 -2.53 14.39 0.82
C GLY A 339 -1.61 15.56 0.43
N GLY A 340 -0.31 15.32 0.45
CA GLY A 340 0.67 16.30 -0.01
C GLY A 340 2.03 15.68 -0.30
N ALA A 341 2.89 16.44 -0.98
CA ALA A 341 4.25 16.04 -1.27
C ALA A 341 5.20 17.24 -1.26
N ILE A 342 6.44 17.01 -0.85
CA ILE A 342 7.55 17.95 -1.03
C ILE A 342 8.68 17.20 -1.71
N VAL A 343 9.17 17.74 -2.82
CA VAL A 343 10.32 17.21 -3.56
C VAL A 343 11.43 18.25 -3.53
N ALA A 344 12.62 17.86 -3.08
CA ALA A 344 13.82 18.68 -3.10
C ALA A 344 14.91 17.96 -3.91
N ILE A 345 15.40 18.59 -4.96
CA ILE A 345 16.38 18.02 -5.90
C ILE A 345 17.51 19.02 -6.12
N ASP A 346 18.75 18.53 -6.18
CA ASP A 346 19.89 19.32 -6.65
C ASP A 346 19.82 19.45 -8.18
N PRO A 347 19.65 20.67 -8.73
CA PRO A 347 19.51 20.88 -10.16
C PRO A 347 20.78 20.57 -10.96
N ASN A 348 21.95 20.52 -10.33
CA ASN A 348 23.23 20.33 -11.02
C ASN A 348 23.57 18.85 -11.21
N THR A 349 23.14 18.00 -10.28
CA THR A 349 23.48 16.57 -10.23
C THR A 349 22.29 15.65 -10.53
N GLY A 350 21.06 16.13 -10.29
CA GLY A 350 19.85 15.32 -10.33
C GLY A 350 19.64 14.50 -9.05
N GLU A 351 20.47 14.69 -8.03
CA GLU A 351 20.33 14.02 -6.73
C GLU A 351 19.04 14.46 -6.03
N VAL A 352 18.18 13.50 -5.69
CA VAL A 352 16.97 13.76 -4.91
C VAL A 352 17.34 13.77 -3.42
N LEU A 353 17.25 14.95 -2.81
CA LEU A 353 17.66 15.17 -1.42
C LEU A 353 16.52 14.93 -0.43
N ALA A 354 15.28 15.18 -0.87
CA ALA A 354 14.06 14.82 -0.14
C ALA A 354 12.93 14.48 -1.13
N LEU A 355 12.18 13.42 -0.84
CA LEU A 355 11.03 12.95 -1.59
C LEU A 355 9.89 12.61 -0.62
N ALA A 356 9.40 13.64 0.07
CA ALA A 356 8.40 13.49 1.13
C ALA A 356 6.98 13.37 0.58
N SER A 357 6.21 12.52 1.24
CA SER A 357 4.81 12.25 0.94
C SER A 357 4.06 12.12 2.26
N TYR A 358 2.82 12.61 2.25
CA TYR A 358 1.93 12.57 3.39
C TYR A 358 0.54 12.12 2.90
N PRO A 359 -0.12 11.17 3.59
CA PRO A 359 0.23 10.58 4.89
C PRO A 359 1.34 9.52 4.85
N ARG A 360 1.88 9.17 6.03
CA ARG A 360 3.00 8.21 6.22
C ARG A 360 2.56 6.92 6.93
N PHE A 361 3.32 5.84 6.77
CA PHE A 361 3.14 4.56 7.45
C PHE A 361 4.47 4.05 8.06
N ASP A 362 4.40 3.10 9.00
CA ASP A 362 5.61 2.47 9.56
C ASP A 362 5.94 1.16 8.82
N PRO A 363 7.08 1.07 8.10
CA PRO A 363 7.47 -0.14 7.38
C PRO A 363 7.82 -1.30 8.33
N ASN A 364 8.13 -1.06 9.61
CA ASN A 364 8.39 -2.12 10.60
C ASN A 364 7.15 -2.97 10.89
N ASP A 365 5.94 -2.45 10.66
CA ASP A 365 4.70 -3.18 10.84
C ASP A 365 4.50 -4.23 9.74
N LEU A 366 5.04 -3.95 8.55
CA LEU A 366 4.92 -4.82 7.37
C LEU A 366 6.05 -5.84 7.27
N VAL A 367 7.17 -5.62 7.96
CA VAL A 367 8.17 -6.67 8.16
C VAL A 367 7.50 -7.80 8.93
N PRO A 368 7.57 -9.05 8.46
CA PRO A 368 6.99 -10.18 9.18
C PRO A 368 7.42 -10.18 10.66
N MET A 369 6.48 -9.84 11.55
CA MET A 369 6.63 -9.87 13.00
C MET A 369 6.38 -11.31 13.50
N GLN A 370 7.23 -11.86 14.37
CA GLN A 370 7.14 -11.87 15.86
C GLN A 370 5.86 -12.50 16.41
N THR A 371 5.93 -13.02 17.64
CA THR A 371 4.89 -13.77 18.39
C THR A 371 3.43 -13.50 17.99
N VAL A 372 2.59 -14.54 18.07
CA VAL A 372 1.15 -14.49 17.74
C VAL A 372 0.44 -13.27 18.37
N GLU A 373 0.85 -12.85 19.58
CA GLU A 373 0.34 -11.66 20.27
C GLU A 373 0.61 -10.35 19.52
N LYS A 374 1.88 -10.03 19.23
CA LYS A 374 2.25 -8.79 18.51
C LYS A 374 1.68 -8.74 17.09
N ARG A 375 1.50 -9.89 16.45
CA ARG A 375 0.81 -9.98 15.15
C ARG A 375 -0.65 -9.54 15.23
N ARG A 376 -1.33 -9.79 16.35
CA ARG A 376 -2.72 -9.33 16.54
C ARG A 376 -2.77 -7.82 16.76
N GLU A 377 -1.88 -7.30 17.62
CA GLU A 377 -1.78 -5.85 17.89
C GLU A 377 -1.53 -5.04 16.61
N LYS A 378 -0.55 -5.45 15.81
CA LYS A 378 -0.13 -4.71 14.61
C LYS A 378 -0.96 -5.00 13.36
N ARG A 379 -1.86 -5.98 13.42
CA ARG A 379 -2.71 -6.34 12.27
C ARG A 379 -3.52 -5.15 11.80
N ASP A 380 -4.05 -4.37 12.74
CA ASP A 380 -4.98 -3.29 12.46
C ASP A 380 -4.28 -2.12 11.75
N ASP A 381 -3.04 -1.84 12.17
CA ASP A 381 -2.13 -0.90 11.51
C ASP A 381 -1.77 -1.37 10.10
N ILE A 382 -1.43 -2.65 9.91
CA ILE A 382 -1.16 -3.21 8.57
C ILE A 382 -2.38 -3.04 7.66
N LEU A 383 -3.58 -3.35 8.15
CA LEU A 383 -4.81 -3.19 7.38
C LEU A 383 -5.09 -1.71 7.07
N LYS A 384 -4.64 -0.77 7.92
CA LYS A 384 -4.66 0.68 7.68
C LYS A 384 -3.76 1.10 6.56
N TRP A 385 -2.49 0.71 6.65
CA TRP A 385 -1.47 1.08 5.67
C TRP A 385 -1.83 0.57 4.27
N LEU A 386 -2.48 -0.59 4.20
CA LEU A 386 -2.96 -1.21 2.97
C LEU A 386 -4.38 -0.78 2.56
N GLU A 387 -5.07 0.03 3.36
CA GLU A 387 -6.42 0.56 3.12
C GLU A 387 -7.45 -0.54 2.75
N ASN A 388 -7.36 -1.68 3.44
CA ASN A 388 -8.14 -2.89 3.13
C ASN A 388 -9.65 -2.68 3.40
N PRO A 389 -10.58 -3.27 2.62
CA PRO A 389 -12.01 -3.28 2.97
C PRO A 389 -12.33 -3.69 4.41
N SER A 390 -11.57 -4.64 4.99
CA SER A 390 -11.75 -5.03 6.41
C SER A 390 -11.47 -3.88 7.39
N PHE A 391 -10.45 -3.07 7.11
CA PHE A 391 -10.14 -1.86 7.90
C PHE A 391 -11.34 -0.90 7.89
N ILE A 392 -11.95 -0.67 6.73
CA ILE A 392 -13.10 0.24 6.60
C ILE A 392 -14.31 -0.33 7.33
N GLY A 393 -14.53 -1.65 7.24
CA GLY A 393 -15.58 -2.35 7.97
C GLY A 393 -15.45 -2.25 9.49
N GLU A 394 -14.24 -2.31 10.04
CA GLU A 394 -14.01 -2.15 11.47
C GLU A 394 -14.33 -0.72 11.98
N ILE A 395 -14.12 0.31 11.15
CA ILE A 395 -14.54 1.69 11.50
C ILE A 395 -16.06 1.79 11.49
N TRP A 396 -16.70 1.19 10.48
CA TRP A 396 -18.16 1.10 10.43
C TRP A 396 -18.67 0.38 11.69
N ASP A 397 -18.15 -0.79 12.00
CA ASP A 397 -18.58 -1.58 13.17
C ASP A 397 -18.28 -0.92 14.52
N GLY A 398 -17.59 0.23 14.56
CA GLY A 398 -17.26 0.95 15.81
C GLY A 398 -16.16 0.28 16.63
N LYS A 399 -15.49 -0.73 16.08
CA LYS A 399 -14.36 -1.43 16.71
C LYS A 399 -13.15 -0.51 16.91
N ARG A 400 -13.09 0.57 16.11
CA ARG A 400 -12.00 1.54 16.14
C ARG A 400 -12.41 2.87 15.52
N PRO A 401 -11.73 3.97 15.89
CA PRO A 401 -11.98 5.27 15.29
C PRO A 401 -11.33 5.41 13.91
N LEU A 402 -11.80 6.39 13.13
CA LEU A 402 -11.06 6.89 11.98
C LEU A 402 -10.03 7.92 12.48
N ASP A 403 -8.75 7.60 12.35
CA ASP A 403 -7.65 8.39 12.90
C ASP A 403 -6.69 8.95 11.84
N ARG A 404 -6.00 10.04 12.17
CA ARG A 404 -4.97 10.70 11.37
C ARG A 404 -3.85 11.23 12.26
N GLU A 405 -2.70 11.52 11.65
CA GLU A 405 -1.53 12.09 12.33
C GLU A 405 -1.51 13.61 12.11
N LEU A 406 -1.22 14.40 13.14
CA LEU A 406 -1.03 15.85 13.04
C LEU A 406 0.29 16.22 13.68
N PHE A 407 0.94 17.30 13.22
CA PHE A 407 2.14 17.84 13.86
C PHE A 407 1.82 19.15 14.57
N VAL A 408 1.87 19.14 15.91
CA VAL A 408 1.49 20.27 16.77
C VAL A 408 2.45 20.36 17.95
N ASP A 409 2.94 21.57 18.25
CA ASP A 409 3.86 21.85 19.37
C ASP A 409 5.18 21.05 19.32
N GLY A 410 5.66 20.72 18.11
CA GLY A 410 6.91 19.99 17.92
C GLY A 410 6.79 18.46 17.98
N GLU A 411 5.58 17.93 18.20
CA GLU A 411 5.32 16.50 18.31
C GLU A 411 4.21 16.03 17.37
N TYR A 412 4.26 14.75 16.98
CA TYR A 412 3.18 14.10 16.26
C TYR A 412 2.08 13.67 17.24
N LYS A 413 0.85 14.15 17.03
CA LYS A 413 -0.35 13.82 17.81
C LYS A 413 -1.36 13.11 16.92
N ALA A 414 -2.11 12.15 17.48
CA ALA A 414 -3.20 11.50 16.77
C ALA A 414 -4.52 12.28 16.97
N ASP A 415 -5.26 12.50 15.89
CA ASP A 415 -6.63 13.04 15.90
C ASP A 415 -7.58 11.96 15.36
N ALA A 416 -8.63 11.64 16.11
CA ALA A 416 -9.47 10.47 15.83
C ALA A 416 -10.91 10.68 16.30
N PHE A 417 -11.87 10.09 15.59
CA PHE A 417 -13.27 10.02 16.02
C PHE A 417 -13.92 8.69 15.66
N TYR A 418 -14.88 8.26 16.48
CA TYR A 418 -15.73 7.11 16.17
C TYR A 418 -16.84 7.51 15.21
N LEU A 419 -17.12 6.64 14.24
CA LEU A 419 -18.09 6.89 13.18
C LEU A 419 -19.52 6.67 13.71
N THR A 420 -20.09 7.69 14.36
CA THR A 420 -21.52 7.71 14.70
C THR A 420 -22.38 7.88 13.45
N TRP A 421 -23.68 7.59 13.54
CA TRP A 421 -24.61 7.79 12.42
C TRP A 421 -24.60 9.24 11.92
N GLU A 422 -24.65 10.22 12.82
CA GLU A 422 -24.56 11.64 12.48
C GLU A 422 -23.25 11.98 11.77
N LYS A 423 -22.11 11.49 12.28
CA LYS A 423 -20.79 11.72 11.66
C LYS A 423 -20.69 11.06 10.30
N TYR A 424 -21.27 9.87 10.12
CA TYR A 424 -21.34 9.22 8.83
C TYR A 424 -22.14 10.07 7.83
N LEU A 425 -23.35 10.50 8.19
CA LEU A 425 -24.17 11.38 7.36
C LEU A 425 -23.46 12.70 7.04
N ASP A 426 -22.75 13.30 8.00
CA ASP A 426 -21.93 14.50 7.80
C ASP A 426 -20.76 14.28 6.83
N LEU A 427 -20.25 13.06 6.68
CA LEU A 427 -19.18 12.78 5.74
C LEU A 427 -19.71 12.56 4.31
N ILE A 428 -20.95 12.07 4.17
CA ILE A 428 -21.48 11.62 2.87
C ILE A 428 -22.59 12.50 2.27
N LEU A 429 -23.27 13.33 3.06
CA LEU A 429 -24.38 14.19 2.64
C LEU A 429 -24.16 15.64 3.05
N GLN A 430 -24.56 16.61 2.22
CA GLN A 430 -24.48 18.01 2.61
C GLN A 430 -25.52 18.37 3.69
N GLU A 431 -25.12 19.16 4.70
CA GLU A 431 -25.95 19.65 5.82
C GLU A 431 -27.32 20.22 5.44
N ARG A 432 -27.43 20.82 4.24
CA ARG A 432 -28.66 21.49 3.78
C ARG A 432 -29.42 20.72 2.70
N SER A 433 -28.95 19.52 2.34
CA SER A 433 -29.61 18.70 1.31
C SER A 433 -31.03 18.29 1.72
N SER A 434 -31.91 18.08 0.75
CA SER A 434 -33.28 17.61 0.98
C SER A 434 -33.27 16.26 1.69
N ILE A 435 -32.37 15.35 1.30
CA ILE A 435 -32.18 14.06 1.97
C ILE A 435 -31.82 14.26 3.43
N ARG A 436 -30.85 15.13 3.74
CA ARG A 436 -30.44 15.39 5.13
C ARG A 436 -31.61 15.94 5.96
N LYS A 437 -32.39 16.88 5.42
CA LYS A 437 -33.58 17.41 6.10
C LYS A 437 -34.65 16.34 6.34
N CYS A 438 -34.88 15.45 5.39
CA CYS A 438 -35.81 14.33 5.56
C CYS A 438 -35.30 13.38 6.65
N LEU A 439 -34.02 13.03 6.64
CA LEU A 439 -33.42 12.19 7.69
C LEU A 439 -33.47 12.86 9.06
N ASP A 440 -33.25 14.18 9.14
CA ASP A 440 -33.35 14.94 10.39
C ASP A 440 -34.80 15.00 10.93
N GLN A 441 -35.83 14.78 10.10
CA GLN A 441 -37.23 14.68 10.52
C GLN A 441 -37.61 13.27 11.00
N ILE A 442 -36.82 12.25 10.63
CA ILE A 442 -37.00 10.87 11.06
C ILE A 442 -36.26 10.70 12.38
N HIS A 443 -36.97 10.94 13.48
CA HIS A 443 -36.39 10.88 14.82
C HIS A 443 -36.40 9.47 15.40
N THR A 444 -37.35 8.64 15.00
CA THR A 444 -37.61 7.35 15.65
C THR A 444 -37.53 6.16 14.69
N LEU A 445 -37.23 4.96 15.21
CA LEU A 445 -37.21 3.72 14.43
C LEU A 445 -38.55 3.43 13.78
N SER A 446 -39.66 3.73 14.46
CA SER A 446 -41.00 3.54 13.91
C SER A 446 -41.20 4.35 12.63
N GLN A 447 -40.78 5.62 12.63
CA GLN A 447 -40.84 6.49 11.45
C GLN A 447 -39.93 6.01 10.31
N ALA A 448 -38.78 5.42 10.63
CA ALA A 448 -37.86 4.88 9.62
C ALA A 448 -38.39 3.60 8.96
N VAL A 449 -39.08 2.73 9.73
CA VAL A 449 -39.65 1.47 9.24
C VAL A 449 -40.97 1.70 8.49
N ASP A 450 -41.84 2.52 9.05
CA ASP A 450 -43.11 2.96 8.45
C ASP A 450 -42.91 4.29 7.70
N PHE A 451 -41.84 4.35 6.92
CA PHE A 451 -41.47 5.52 6.13
C PHE A 451 -42.63 5.97 5.23
N ASP A 452 -43.07 7.21 5.43
CA ASP A 452 -44.12 7.84 4.63
C ASP A 452 -43.57 8.24 3.26
N GLU A 453 -44.13 7.67 2.19
CA GLU A 453 -43.72 7.99 0.82
C GLU A 453 -43.89 9.49 0.48
N ASN A 454 -44.72 10.23 1.23
CA ASN A 454 -44.85 11.68 1.08
C ASN A 454 -43.52 12.44 1.33
N PHE A 455 -42.55 11.85 2.06
CA PHE A 455 -41.21 12.45 2.19
C PHE A 455 -40.44 12.45 0.85
N LEU A 456 -40.74 11.50 -0.04
CA LEU A 456 -40.11 11.44 -1.37
C LEU A 456 -40.52 12.63 -2.24
N ASP A 457 -41.72 13.17 -2.05
CA ASP A 457 -42.20 14.36 -2.77
C ASP A 457 -41.39 15.62 -2.43
N GLN A 458 -40.73 15.64 -1.26
CA GLN A 458 -39.85 16.73 -0.85
C GLN A 458 -38.47 16.66 -1.55
N ILE A 459 -38.14 15.52 -2.18
CA ILE A 459 -36.86 15.29 -2.83
C ILE A 459 -36.98 15.52 -4.35
N PRO A 460 -36.25 16.50 -4.90
CA PRO A 460 -36.41 16.88 -6.30
C PRO A 460 -35.79 15.88 -7.29
N PHE A 461 -34.77 15.11 -6.90
CA PHE A 461 -34.04 14.21 -7.78
C PHE A 461 -34.39 12.74 -7.54
N GLU A 462 -34.77 12.01 -8.59
CA GLU A 462 -35.06 10.56 -8.50
C GLU A 462 -33.89 9.75 -7.92
N ARG A 463 -32.64 10.09 -8.27
CA ARG A 463 -31.46 9.43 -7.69
C ARG A 463 -31.38 9.62 -6.17
N ASP A 464 -31.81 10.78 -5.68
CA ASP A 464 -31.76 11.10 -4.25
C ASP A 464 -32.91 10.45 -3.48
N LYS A 465 -34.05 10.20 -4.14
CA LYS A 465 -35.11 9.33 -3.60
C LYS A 465 -34.58 7.91 -3.38
N CYS A 466 -33.91 7.34 -4.38
CA CYS A 466 -33.24 6.03 -4.23
C CYS A 466 -32.18 6.08 -3.12
N LEU A 467 -31.40 7.16 -3.01
CA LEU A 467 -30.37 7.29 -1.98
C LEU A 467 -30.98 7.34 -0.58
N LEU A 468 -32.09 8.05 -0.38
CA LEU A 468 -32.80 8.06 0.90
C LEU A 468 -33.28 6.64 1.26
N LEU A 469 -33.91 5.93 0.32
CA LEU A 469 -34.39 4.57 0.54
C LEU A 469 -33.24 3.60 0.84
N ASP A 470 -32.13 3.70 0.11
CA ASP A 470 -30.93 2.89 0.35
C ASP A 470 -30.28 3.22 1.70
N LEU A 471 -30.26 4.49 2.12
CA LEU A 471 -29.76 4.91 3.44
C LEU A 471 -30.66 4.43 4.59
N LEU A 472 -31.98 4.48 4.43
CA LEU A 472 -32.93 3.93 5.41
C LEU A 472 -32.82 2.42 5.49
N THR A 473 -32.69 1.74 4.35
CA THR A 473 -32.49 0.28 4.30
C THR A 473 -31.16 -0.11 4.95
N LEU A 474 -30.10 0.67 4.70
CA LEU A 474 -28.80 0.50 5.34
C LEU A 474 -28.89 0.66 6.87
N ALA A 475 -29.56 1.73 7.33
CA ALA A 475 -29.72 2.04 8.74
C ALA A 475 -30.59 1.03 9.48
N VAL A 476 -31.73 0.66 8.90
CA VAL A 476 -32.76 -0.17 9.53
C VAL A 476 -33.32 -1.19 8.53
N PRO A 477 -33.07 -2.50 8.72
CA PRO A 477 -33.65 -3.53 7.86
C PRO A 477 -35.12 -3.75 8.21
N LYS A 478 -36.03 -3.16 7.41
CA LYS A 478 -37.49 -3.23 7.61
C LYS A 478 -38.03 -4.65 7.82
N GLU A 479 -37.43 -5.66 7.19
CA GLU A 479 -37.92 -7.05 7.28
C GLU A 479 -37.75 -7.67 8.68
N CYS A 480 -36.95 -7.07 9.56
CA CYS A 480 -36.70 -7.57 10.92
C CYS A 480 -37.65 -6.98 11.97
N PHE A 481 -38.47 -5.98 11.64
CA PHE A 481 -39.31 -5.27 12.62
C PHE A 481 -40.78 -5.71 12.53
N THR A 482 -41.25 -6.41 13.56
CA THR A 482 -42.66 -6.76 13.76
C THR A 482 -43.40 -5.60 14.46
N PRO A 483 -44.74 -5.48 14.31
CA PRO A 483 -45.52 -4.47 15.03
C PRO A 483 -45.37 -4.56 16.57
N SER A 484 -45.21 -5.78 17.11
CA SER A 484 -44.95 -6.02 18.54
C SER A 484 -43.60 -5.47 18.98
N LEU A 485 -42.56 -5.64 18.15
CA LEU A 485 -41.23 -5.12 18.42
C LEU A 485 -41.22 -3.59 18.35
N LEU A 486 -41.83 -3.01 17.31
CA LEU A 486 -41.94 -1.55 17.14
C LEU A 486 -42.66 -0.86 18.32
N ALA A 487 -43.65 -1.51 18.94
CA ALA A 487 -44.31 -0.95 20.12
C ALA A 487 -43.37 -0.71 21.31
N HIS A 488 -42.23 -1.41 21.38
CA HIS A 488 -41.28 -1.33 22.49
C HIS A 488 -40.00 -0.58 22.13
N VAL A 489 -39.44 -0.81 20.93
CA VAL A 489 -38.18 -0.19 20.50
C VAL A 489 -38.39 0.99 19.54
N GLY A 490 -39.63 1.23 19.12
CA GLY A 490 -39.95 2.18 18.05
C GLY A 490 -39.58 3.62 18.34
N GLU A 491 -39.53 4.03 19.62
CA GLU A 491 -39.14 5.38 20.06
C GLU A 491 -37.62 5.63 20.06
N GLN A 492 -36.81 4.59 19.86
CA GLN A 492 -35.36 4.76 19.75
C GLN A 492 -34.99 5.60 18.54
N THR A 493 -33.92 6.37 18.69
CA THR A 493 -33.33 7.12 17.58
C THR A 493 -32.50 6.21 16.67
N LEU A 494 -32.31 6.64 15.42
CA LEU A 494 -31.40 5.96 14.48
C LEU A 494 -29.96 5.90 14.99
N SER A 495 -29.52 6.96 15.69
CA SER A 495 -28.19 7.04 16.29
C SER A 495 -28.02 6.05 17.46
N GLU A 496 -29.02 5.88 18.31
CA GLU A 496 -29.03 4.86 19.38
C GLU A 496 -29.03 3.45 18.80
N PHE A 497 -29.90 3.17 17.81
CA PHE A 497 -29.91 1.88 17.14
C PHE A 497 -28.57 1.56 16.47
N ARG A 498 -27.94 2.57 15.86
CA ARG A 498 -26.62 2.42 15.26
C ARG A 498 -25.56 2.11 16.31
N PHE A 499 -25.59 2.79 17.45
CA PHE A 499 -24.71 2.54 18.58
C PHE A 499 -24.88 1.10 19.11
N HIS A 500 -26.11 0.63 19.28
CA HIS A 500 -26.41 -0.76 19.63
C HIS A 500 -25.85 -1.76 18.62
N SER A 501 -25.92 -1.45 17.32
CA SER A 501 -25.33 -2.29 16.28
C SER A 501 -23.79 -2.34 16.34
N GLN A 502 -23.15 -1.22 16.65
CA GLN A 502 -21.69 -1.16 16.88
C GLN A 502 -21.29 -1.95 18.12
N LEU A 503 -21.98 -1.72 19.24
CA LEU A 503 -21.79 -2.44 20.49
C LEU A 503 -21.91 -3.96 20.27
N ALA A 504 -23.01 -4.41 19.65
CA ALA A 504 -23.19 -5.81 19.30
C ALA A 504 -22.08 -6.35 18.38
N SER A 505 -21.64 -5.58 17.38
CA SER A 505 -20.58 -5.98 16.45
C SER A 505 -19.22 -6.12 17.13
N CYS A 506 -18.89 -5.27 18.10
CA CYS A 506 -17.68 -5.36 18.93
C CYS A 506 -17.67 -6.64 19.77
N HIS A 507 -18.79 -6.95 20.45
CA HIS A 507 -18.90 -8.17 21.26
C HIS A 507 -18.98 -9.44 20.40
N LEU A 508 -19.61 -9.38 19.21
CA LEU A 508 -19.71 -10.51 18.29
C LEU A 508 -18.34 -11.05 17.87
N SER A 509 -17.31 -10.20 17.71
CA SER A 509 -15.94 -10.68 17.43
C SER A 509 -15.42 -11.58 18.53
N THR A 510 -15.54 -11.14 19.78
CA THR A 510 -15.08 -11.88 20.96
C THR A 510 -15.88 -13.17 21.14
N LEU A 511 -17.21 -13.08 21.06
CA LEU A 511 -18.11 -14.23 21.14
C LEU A 511 -17.86 -15.23 20.02
N LYS A 512 -17.47 -14.80 18.83
CA LYS A 512 -17.13 -15.70 17.72
C LYS A 512 -15.89 -16.53 18.05
N GLU A 513 -14.88 -15.96 18.70
CA GLU A 513 -13.71 -16.73 19.16
C GLU A 513 -14.08 -17.74 20.26
N GLU A 514 -14.88 -17.33 21.24
CA GLU A 514 -15.34 -18.21 22.33
C GLU A 514 -16.26 -19.33 21.82
N ALA A 515 -17.21 -18.99 20.95
CA ALA A 515 -18.09 -19.94 20.29
C ALA A 515 -17.29 -20.94 19.45
N ARG A 516 -16.20 -20.49 18.80
CA ARG A 516 -15.31 -21.38 18.06
C ARG A 516 -14.58 -22.37 18.96
N LYS A 517 -14.07 -21.93 20.11
CA LYS A 517 -13.46 -22.82 21.11
C LYS A 517 -14.48 -23.85 21.63
N THR A 518 -15.69 -23.40 21.93
CA THR A 518 -16.78 -24.25 22.42
C THR A 518 -17.23 -25.27 21.35
N PHE A 519 -17.41 -24.81 20.11
CA PHE A 519 -17.71 -25.65 18.95
C PHE A 519 -16.63 -26.70 18.73
N HIS A 520 -15.36 -26.30 18.82
CA HIS A 520 -14.23 -27.20 18.68
C HIS A 520 -14.29 -28.35 19.70
N GLN A 521 -14.49 -28.01 20.98
CA GLN A 521 -14.52 -28.98 22.08
C GLN A 521 -15.74 -29.91 22.03
N ASN A 522 -16.92 -29.36 21.73
CA ASN A 522 -18.18 -30.08 21.92
C ASN A 522 -18.71 -30.75 20.66
N GLN A 523 -18.45 -30.20 19.46
CA GLN A 523 -18.99 -30.73 18.21
C GLN A 523 -17.89 -31.27 17.32
N PHE A 524 -16.87 -30.45 17.03
CA PHE A 524 -15.83 -30.84 16.08
C PHE A 524 -14.97 -32.00 16.59
N ARG A 525 -14.67 -32.04 17.90
CA ARG A 525 -13.93 -33.16 18.50
C ARG A 525 -14.65 -34.49 18.32
N ILE A 526 -15.97 -34.50 18.56
CA ILE A 526 -16.82 -35.70 18.37
C ILE A 526 -16.84 -36.09 16.89
N TRP A 527 -17.09 -35.13 16.00
CA TRP A 527 -17.05 -35.38 14.56
C TRP A 527 -15.72 -35.96 14.10
N ARG A 528 -14.60 -35.45 14.64
CA ARG A 528 -13.26 -35.95 14.33
C ARG A 528 -13.05 -37.37 14.83
N GLU A 529 -13.58 -37.75 15.98
CA GLU A 529 -13.46 -39.12 16.50
C GLU A 529 -14.26 -40.12 15.66
N GLU A 530 -15.44 -39.73 15.18
CA GLU A 530 -16.36 -40.60 14.46
C GLU A 530 -16.09 -40.67 12.94
N TYR A 531 -15.88 -39.54 12.27
CA TYR A 531 -15.94 -39.44 10.80
C TYR A 531 -14.59 -39.17 10.13
N PHE A 532 -13.55 -38.80 10.87
CA PHE A 532 -12.27 -38.36 10.28
C PHE A 532 -11.61 -39.40 9.36
N LYS A 533 -11.69 -40.69 9.71
CA LYS A 533 -11.06 -41.77 8.93
C LYS A 533 -11.70 -41.92 7.55
N ASP A 534 -13.03 -41.87 7.48
CA ASP A 534 -13.77 -42.02 6.24
C ASP A 534 -13.67 -40.75 5.37
N PHE A 535 -13.75 -39.57 6.00
CA PHE A 535 -13.52 -38.29 5.34
C PHE A 535 -12.13 -38.22 4.67
N LEU A 536 -11.07 -38.64 5.37
CA LEU A 536 -9.72 -38.64 4.81
C LEU A 536 -9.60 -39.62 3.64
N LYS A 537 -10.23 -40.79 3.73
CA LYS A 537 -10.25 -41.80 2.66
C LYS A 537 -10.91 -41.28 1.40
N GLU A 538 -12.00 -40.52 1.53
CA GLU A 538 -12.70 -39.89 0.42
C GLU A 538 -11.87 -38.78 -0.24
N LYS A 539 -11.24 -37.89 0.54
CA LYS A 539 -10.35 -36.86 -0.01
C LYS A 539 -9.12 -37.44 -0.72
N ARG A 540 -8.56 -38.54 -0.23
CA ARG A 540 -7.49 -39.27 -0.95
C ARG A 540 -7.96 -39.86 -2.28
N LYS A 541 -9.23 -40.28 -2.37
CA LYS A 541 -9.82 -40.77 -3.62
C LYS A 541 -10.02 -39.62 -4.63
N GLU A 542 -10.47 -38.44 -4.17
CA GLU A 542 -10.57 -37.23 -4.99
C GLU A 542 -9.21 -36.77 -5.53
N GLU A 543 -8.17 -36.73 -4.70
CA GLU A 543 -6.81 -36.36 -5.12
C GLU A 543 -6.27 -37.32 -6.18
N LYS A 544 -6.48 -38.63 -5.99
CA LYS A 544 -6.07 -39.67 -6.95
C LYS A 544 -6.79 -39.53 -8.29
N ALA A 545 -8.07 -39.14 -8.28
CA ALA A 545 -8.84 -38.87 -9.49
C ALA A 545 -8.36 -37.59 -10.21
N LYS A 546 -8.04 -36.54 -9.46
CA LYS A 546 -7.55 -35.25 -9.98
C LYS A 546 -6.06 -35.25 -10.33
N ARG A 547 -5.33 -36.35 -10.04
CA ARG A 547 -3.86 -36.47 -10.18
C ARG A 547 -3.09 -35.33 -9.49
N THR A 548 -3.64 -34.78 -8.42
CA THR A 548 -3.03 -33.71 -7.62
C THR A 548 -2.20 -34.30 -6.49
N TYR A 549 -1.16 -33.58 -6.07
CA TYR A 549 -0.34 -33.97 -4.92
C TYR A 549 -1.18 -34.09 -3.63
N ALA A 550 -0.82 -35.09 -2.82
CA ALA A 550 -1.43 -35.38 -1.54
C ALA A 550 -1.17 -34.23 -0.54
N ARG A 551 -2.21 -33.48 -0.18
CA ARG A 551 -2.10 -32.40 0.83
C ARG A 551 -1.98 -32.98 2.26
N PRO A 552 -1.42 -32.22 3.22
CA PRO A 552 -1.45 -32.58 4.65
C PRO A 552 -2.89 -32.72 5.15
N TYR A 553 -3.18 -33.73 5.97
CA TYR A 553 -4.54 -33.94 6.50
C TYR A 553 -5.00 -32.80 7.41
N THR A 554 -4.07 -32.06 8.03
CA THR A 554 -4.34 -30.92 8.91
C THR A 554 -5.00 -29.76 8.16
N GLU A 555 -4.61 -29.51 6.91
CA GLU A 555 -5.28 -28.49 6.09
C GLU A 555 -6.73 -28.86 5.77
N TYR A 556 -7.00 -30.13 5.47
CA TYR A 556 -8.37 -30.61 5.23
C TYR A 556 -9.21 -30.52 6.50
N LEU A 557 -8.63 -30.91 7.63
CA LEU A 557 -9.29 -30.86 8.93
C LEU A 557 -9.64 -29.41 9.31
N GLN A 558 -8.69 -28.50 9.16
CA GLN A 558 -8.91 -27.08 9.46
C GLN A 558 -9.90 -26.42 8.50
N ARG A 559 -9.91 -26.83 7.22
CA ARG A 559 -10.88 -26.36 6.25
C ARG A 559 -12.30 -26.85 6.58
N GLU A 560 -12.47 -28.12 6.96
CA GLU A 560 -13.78 -28.58 7.40
C GLU A 560 -14.23 -27.97 8.71
N GLU A 561 -13.32 -27.83 9.67
CA GLU A 561 -13.63 -27.11 10.90
C GLU A 561 -14.16 -25.71 10.60
N ASN A 562 -13.51 -24.99 9.68
CA ASN A 562 -13.94 -23.66 9.25
C ASN A 562 -15.33 -23.70 8.59
N ASN A 563 -15.60 -24.68 7.73
CA ASN A 563 -16.89 -24.82 7.04
C ASN A 563 -18.02 -25.13 8.04
N MET A 564 -17.83 -26.17 8.87
CA MET A 564 -18.81 -26.56 9.89
C MET A 564 -19.01 -25.45 10.92
N PHE A 565 -17.94 -24.78 11.34
CA PHE A 565 -18.06 -23.63 12.23
C PHE A 565 -18.79 -22.46 11.57
N ALA A 566 -18.60 -22.20 10.27
CA ALA A 566 -19.33 -21.15 9.57
C ALA A 566 -20.84 -21.45 9.53
N GLU A 567 -21.23 -22.69 9.26
CA GLU A 567 -22.63 -23.13 9.33
C GLU A 567 -23.21 -23.01 10.75
N TYR A 568 -22.47 -23.50 11.75
CA TYR A 568 -22.83 -23.39 13.17
C TYR A 568 -23.00 -21.92 13.58
N TRP A 569 -22.06 -21.06 13.20
CA TRP A 569 -22.09 -19.63 13.51
C TRP A 569 -23.28 -18.94 12.86
N GLN A 570 -23.56 -19.21 11.58
CA GLN A 570 -24.72 -18.60 10.91
C GLN A 570 -26.05 -18.99 11.58
N GLN A 571 -26.20 -20.24 12.01
CA GLN A 571 -27.41 -20.72 12.66
C GLN A 571 -27.57 -20.19 14.09
N ASN A 572 -26.48 -20.09 14.85
CA ASN A 572 -26.53 -19.87 16.29
C ASN A 572 -26.14 -18.44 16.73
N ARG A 573 -25.55 -17.60 15.86
CA ARG A 573 -25.04 -16.27 16.22
C ARG A 573 -26.02 -15.41 17.01
N GLY A 574 -27.29 -15.41 16.63
CA GLY A 574 -28.31 -14.58 17.27
C GLY A 574 -28.63 -15.04 18.69
N GLN A 575 -28.68 -16.36 18.91
CA GLN A 575 -28.89 -16.93 20.25
C GLN A 575 -27.67 -16.75 21.14
N ILE A 576 -26.47 -16.90 20.59
CA ILE A 576 -25.20 -16.70 21.32
C ILE A 576 -25.09 -15.24 21.78
N LEU A 577 -25.34 -14.28 20.90
CA LEU A 577 -25.33 -12.87 21.26
C LEU A 577 -26.42 -12.54 22.28
N LEU A 578 -27.63 -13.06 22.11
CA LEU A 578 -28.72 -12.84 23.08
C LEU A 578 -28.36 -13.39 24.47
N ALA A 579 -27.76 -14.59 24.52
CA ALA A 579 -27.32 -15.18 25.78
C ALA A 579 -26.21 -14.36 26.45
N ALA A 580 -25.30 -13.77 25.66
CA ALA A 580 -24.28 -12.87 26.15
C ALA A 580 -24.88 -11.59 26.73
N VAL A 581 -25.78 -10.91 26.00
CA VAL A 581 -26.47 -9.69 26.46
C VAL A 581 -27.14 -9.89 27.82
N MET A 582 -27.75 -11.05 28.07
CA MET A 582 -28.43 -11.31 29.33
C MET A 582 -27.48 -11.48 30.54
N LYS A 583 -26.22 -11.82 30.29
CA LYS A 583 -25.23 -12.17 31.32
C LYS A 583 -24.13 -11.11 31.50
N ASP A 584 -23.73 -10.47 30.41
CA ASP A 584 -22.59 -9.55 30.35
C ASP A 584 -22.96 -8.17 30.94
N PRO A 585 -22.26 -7.66 31.96
CA PRO A 585 -22.50 -6.33 32.51
C PRO A 585 -22.21 -5.20 31.51
N ASP A 586 -21.32 -5.39 30.53
CA ASP A 586 -20.95 -4.35 29.55
C ASP A 586 -22.06 -4.12 28.51
N LEU A 587 -23.04 -5.02 28.43
CA LEU A 587 -24.20 -4.97 27.54
C LEU A 587 -25.49 -4.53 28.27
N LEU A 588 -25.35 -3.80 29.38
CA LEU A 588 -26.49 -3.41 30.22
C LEU A 588 -27.56 -2.65 29.43
N ASP A 589 -27.17 -1.72 28.57
CA ASP A 589 -28.10 -0.94 27.74
C ASP A 589 -28.98 -1.85 26.86
N LEU A 590 -28.36 -2.83 26.19
CA LEU A 590 -29.09 -3.83 25.41
C LEU A 590 -29.92 -4.76 26.28
N LYS A 591 -29.44 -5.12 27.48
CA LYS A 591 -30.15 -6.00 28.40
C LYS A 591 -31.43 -5.35 28.93
N GLU A 592 -31.34 -4.12 29.42
CA GLU A 592 -32.50 -3.36 29.89
C GLU A 592 -33.54 -3.22 28.78
N LEU A 593 -33.08 -2.93 27.56
CA LEU A 593 -33.95 -2.82 26.40
C LEU A 593 -34.64 -4.13 26.01
N LEU A 594 -33.91 -5.24 26.03
CA LEU A 594 -34.41 -6.53 25.55
C LEU A 594 -35.23 -7.30 26.61
N THR A 595 -35.04 -7.03 27.90
CA THR A 595 -35.74 -7.73 29.00
C THR A 595 -37.28 -7.73 28.89
N PRO A 596 -37.97 -6.63 28.54
CA PRO A 596 -39.43 -6.62 28.42
C PRO A 596 -39.97 -7.37 27.19
N LEU A 597 -39.12 -7.76 26.24
CA LEU A 597 -39.52 -8.35 24.97
C LEU A 597 -39.72 -9.87 25.02
N THR A 598 -40.61 -10.37 24.15
CA THR A 598 -40.76 -11.81 23.90
C THR A 598 -39.46 -12.40 23.32
N GLU A 599 -39.22 -13.71 23.48
CA GLU A 599 -38.01 -14.34 22.93
C GLU A 599 -37.91 -14.19 21.41
N THR A 600 -39.04 -14.25 20.70
CA THR A 600 -39.11 -14.04 19.24
C THR A 600 -38.72 -12.61 18.86
N ASP A 601 -39.22 -11.61 19.59
CA ASP A 601 -38.91 -10.19 19.33
C ASP A 601 -37.46 -9.86 19.70
N ARG A 602 -36.92 -10.46 20.78
CA ARG A 602 -35.50 -10.34 21.14
C ARG A 602 -34.58 -10.82 20.03
N LEU A 603 -34.85 -12.01 19.47
CA LEU A 603 -34.08 -12.55 18.35
C LEU A 603 -34.26 -11.73 17.07
N ALA A 604 -35.44 -11.18 16.82
CA ALA A 604 -35.69 -10.31 15.67
C ALA A 604 -34.87 -9.01 15.77
N TYR A 605 -34.85 -8.36 16.94
CA TYR A 605 -34.02 -7.16 17.16
C TYR A 605 -32.53 -7.46 17.00
N ILE A 606 -32.04 -8.55 17.59
CA ILE A 606 -30.64 -9.00 17.44
C ILE A 606 -30.27 -9.23 15.96
N ARG A 607 -31.17 -9.81 15.15
CA ARG A 607 -30.95 -10.00 13.71
C ARG A 607 -30.91 -8.69 12.93
N ALA A 608 -31.56 -7.64 13.42
CA ALA A 608 -31.53 -6.32 12.82
C ALA A 608 -30.17 -5.61 13.01
N LEU A 609 -29.39 -5.98 14.04
CA LEU A 609 -28.06 -5.46 14.32
C LEU A 609 -27.02 -6.07 13.36
N ARG A 610 -26.87 -5.47 12.18
CA ARG A 610 -25.99 -5.93 11.10
C ARG A 610 -24.58 -5.34 11.20
N SER A 611 -23.57 -6.20 11.12
CA SER A 611 -22.17 -5.79 10.97
C SER A 611 -21.85 -5.43 9.51
N TYR A 612 -20.70 -4.81 9.24
CA TYR A 612 -20.24 -4.50 7.88
C TYR A 612 -20.24 -5.74 6.97
N ASP A 613 -19.83 -6.89 7.50
CA ASP A 613 -19.79 -8.15 6.74
C ASP A 613 -21.17 -8.65 6.30
N ASP A 614 -22.25 -8.20 6.96
CA ASP A 614 -23.64 -8.59 6.65
C ASP A 614 -24.30 -7.72 5.55
N LEU A 615 -23.63 -6.65 5.10
CA LEU A 615 -24.20 -5.62 4.22
C LEU A 615 -24.10 -5.97 2.72
N ASP A 616 -24.62 -7.13 2.33
CA ASP A 616 -24.50 -7.64 0.96
C ASP A 616 -25.69 -7.33 0.05
N LYS A 617 -26.76 -6.68 0.55
CA LYS A 617 -27.93 -6.39 -0.29
C LYS A 617 -27.57 -5.40 -1.42
N PRO A 618 -28.03 -5.63 -2.67
CA PRO A 618 -27.80 -4.71 -3.77
C PRO A 618 -28.51 -3.37 -3.51
N LEU A 619 -27.90 -2.27 -3.91
CA LEU A 619 -28.51 -0.94 -3.83
C LEU A 619 -29.61 -0.79 -4.89
N GLN A 620 -30.66 -0.04 -4.56
CA GLN A 620 -31.71 0.32 -5.51
C GLN A 620 -31.21 1.34 -6.53
N GLY A 621 -30.39 2.30 -6.07
CA GLY A 621 -29.77 3.31 -6.91
C GLY A 621 -28.38 2.90 -7.43
N LYS A 622 -27.88 3.70 -8.40
CA LYS A 622 -26.49 3.64 -8.86
C LYS A 622 -25.81 4.98 -8.61
N TYR A 623 -24.71 4.95 -7.87
CA TYR A 623 -24.02 6.13 -7.36
C TYR A 623 -22.59 6.17 -7.90
N PRO A 624 -22.24 7.08 -8.83
CA PRO A 624 -20.93 7.07 -9.52
C PRO A 624 -19.71 7.17 -8.60
N MET A 625 -19.86 7.77 -7.41
CA MET A 625 -18.75 7.96 -6.47
C MET A 625 -18.51 6.77 -5.55
N LEU A 626 -19.42 5.81 -5.51
CA LEU A 626 -19.24 4.61 -4.69
C LEU A 626 -18.30 3.63 -5.37
N ARG A 627 -17.60 2.89 -4.51
CA ARG A 627 -16.86 1.70 -4.92
C ARG A 627 -17.80 0.74 -5.64
N SER A 628 -17.29 0.08 -6.67
CA SER A 628 -18.05 -0.97 -7.35
C SER A 628 -17.10 -2.08 -7.76
N GLU A 629 -17.54 -3.31 -7.52
CA GLU A 629 -16.88 -4.52 -7.99
C GLU A 629 -17.68 -5.04 -9.19
N ASN A 630 -17.05 -5.09 -10.37
CA ASN A 630 -17.70 -5.51 -11.62
C ASN A 630 -19.00 -4.72 -11.96
N GLY A 631 -19.09 -3.46 -11.51
CA GLY A 631 -20.25 -2.60 -11.74
C GLY A 631 -21.46 -2.86 -10.82
N ILE A 632 -21.33 -3.75 -9.84
CA ILE A 632 -22.35 -4.02 -8.81
C ILE A 632 -22.07 -3.14 -7.59
N GLN A 633 -23.12 -2.50 -7.07
CA GLN A 633 -23.09 -1.73 -5.82
C GLN A 633 -24.05 -2.36 -4.81
N ASN A 634 -23.60 -2.46 -3.56
CA ASN A 634 -24.33 -3.08 -2.45
C ASN A 634 -24.21 -2.19 -1.20
N GLU A 635 -24.89 -2.55 -0.13
CA GLU A 635 -24.88 -1.82 1.14
C GLU A 635 -23.46 -1.62 1.70
N LYS A 636 -22.51 -2.58 1.56
CA LYS A 636 -21.09 -2.41 1.95
C LYS A 636 -20.43 -1.23 1.25
N HIS A 637 -20.70 -1.04 -0.03
CA HIS A 637 -20.15 0.08 -0.79
C HIS A 637 -20.71 1.41 -0.31
N LEU A 638 -22.02 1.47 0.01
CA LEU A 638 -22.63 2.65 0.59
C LEU A 638 -22.09 2.92 2.00
N ALA A 639 -22.01 1.91 2.87
CA ALA A 639 -21.43 2.01 4.20
C ALA A 639 -19.96 2.50 4.18
N ALA A 640 -19.19 2.14 3.15
CA ALA A 640 -17.81 2.59 2.95
C ALA A 640 -17.69 4.00 2.35
N ALA A 641 -18.80 4.68 2.04
CA ALA A 641 -18.82 5.98 1.36
C ALA A 641 -18.06 7.10 2.08
N PHE A 642 -17.99 7.05 3.41
CA PHE A 642 -17.25 8.04 4.20
C PHE A 642 -15.74 7.99 3.92
N TYR A 643 -15.25 6.88 3.37
CA TYR A 643 -13.85 6.67 3.05
C TYR A 643 -13.62 6.92 1.54
N PRO A 644 -12.57 7.67 1.14
CA PRO A 644 -12.36 7.98 -0.27
C PRO A 644 -12.26 6.73 -1.15
N TYR A 645 -12.78 6.81 -2.39
CA TYR A 645 -12.74 5.69 -3.35
C TYR A 645 -11.31 5.15 -3.55
N ASN A 646 -10.36 6.06 -3.72
CA ASN A 646 -8.94 5.72 -3.84
C ASN A 646 -8.25 5.60 -2.47
N GLY A 647 -8.89 5.85 -1.34
CA GLY A 647 -8.21 5.99 -0.05
C GLY A 647 -7.40 7.29 0.10
N PHE A 648 -6.71 7.43 1.23
CA PHE A 648 -5.88 8.58 1.60
C PHE A 648 -4.47 8.49 1.02
N GLY A 649 -3.98 7.28 0.74
CA GLY A 649 -2.73 7.04 0.01
C GLY A 649 -1.52 6.70 0.87
N PHE A 650 -1.69 6.02 2.01
CA PHE A 650 -0.59 5.57 2.86
C PHE A 650 0.48 4.77 2.10
N GLY A 651 0.08 3.77 1.31
CA GLY A 651 1.02 2.96 0.51
C GLY A 651 1.33 3.51 -0.88
N ARG A 652 0.93 4.75 -1.21
CA ARG A 652 1.09 5.35 -2.55
C ARG A 652 1.61 6.77 -2.45
N SER A 653 2.91 6.91 -2.69
CA SER A 653 3.59 8.20 -2.68
C SER A 653 2.91 9.26 -3.55
N GLN A 654 2.56 10.38 -2.92
CA GLN A 654 2.04 11.58 -3.58
C GLN A 654 3.10 12.26 -4.47
N ALA A 655 4.39 11.96 -4.27
CA ALA A 655 5.49 12.63 -4.96
C ALA A 655 5.75 12.10 -6.38
N PHE A 656 5.57 10.80 -6.62
CA PHE A 656 5.90 10.16 -7.91
C PHE A 656 4.90 9.08 -8.39
N ARG A 657 4.01 8.57 -7.53
CA ARG A 657 2.99 7.56 -7.89
C ARG A 657 1.60 8.16 -8.10
N GLN A 658 1.44 9.45 -7.83
CA GLN A 658 0.22 10.20 -8.04
C GLN A 658 0.50 11.48 -8.85
N ALA A 659 -0.40 11.79 -9.77
CA ALA A 659 -0.33 13.00 -10.58
C ALA A 659 -1.50 13.93 -10.31
N SER A 660 -1.31 15.21 -10.62
CA SER A 660 -2.33 16.23 -10.55
C SER A 660 -2.09 17.31 -11.59
N PRO A 661 -3.12 18.08 -11.95
CA PRO A 661 -2.90 19.23 -12.82
C PRO A 661 -1.99 20.23 -12.11
N MET A 662 -0.99 20.73 -12.84
CA MET A 662 0.00 21.68 -12.34
C MET A 662 -0.61 23.08 -12.11
N GLY A 663 -1.60 23.44 -12.92
CA GLY A 663 -2.12 24.80 -12.98
C GLY A 663 -1.00 25.80 -13.32
N SER A 664 -1.02 26.95 -12.65
CA SER A 664 -0.19 28.11 -13.06
C SER A 664 1.34 27.97 -12.98
N ILE A 665 1.91 26.91 -12.40
CA ILE A 665 3.36 26.64 -12.54
C ILE A 665 3.71 26.19 -13.96
N PHE A 666 2.77 25.54 -14.67
CA PHE A 666 2.97 25.10 -16.05
C PHE A 666 3.15 26.25 -17.03
N LYS A 667 2.69 27.47 -16.70
CA LYS A 667 2.79 28.66 -17.56
C LYS A 667 4.23 29.03 -17.94
N ILE A 668 5.22 28.49 -17.24
CA ILE A 668 6.62 28.62 -17.63
C ILE A 668 6.93 27.89 -18.95
N VAL A 669 6.23 26.79 -19.25
CA VAL A 669 6.38 26.04 -20.52
C VAL A 669 5.94 26.86 -21.74
N PRO A 670 4.72 27.43 -21.82
CA PRO A 670 4.37 28.31 -22.92
C PRO A 670 5.21 29.59 -22.95
N ALA A 671 5.64 30.11 -21.79
CA ALA A 671 6.57 31.24 -21.75
C ALA A 671 7.89 30.91 -22.45
N PHE A 672 8.48 29.75 -22.12
CA PHE A 672 9.68 29.23 -22.75
C PHE A 672 9.49 29.07 -24.26
N ALA A 673 8.43 28.38 -24.69
CA ALA A 673 8.15 28.16 -26.11
C ALA A 673 8.03 29.49 -26.89
N GLY A 674 7.36 30.49 -26.31
CA GLY A 674 7.22 31.81 -26.92
C GLY A 674 8.54 32.57 -27.01
N LEU A 675 9.32 32.62 -25.92
CA LEU A 675 10.63 33.28 -25.89
C LEU A 675 11.62 32.61 -26.85
N LYS A 676 11.65 31.28 -26.86
CA LYS A 676 12.53 30.50 -27.73
C LYS A 676 12.26 30.79 -29.20
N GLN A 677 10.99 30.83 -29.63
CA GLN A 677 10.66 31.16 -31.02
C GLN A 677 11.09 32.58 -31.41
N GLN A 678 11.02 33.57 -30.51
CA GLN A 678 11.54 34.92 -30.80
C GLN A 678 13.06 34.93 -30.91
N TYR A 679 13.74 34.18 -30.03
CA TYR A 679 15.19 34.02 -30.08
C TYR A 679 15.64 33.34 -31.39
N ASP A 680 14.97 32.26 -31.78
CA ASP A 680 15.27 31.51 -33.01
C ASP A 680 15.04 32.35 -34.28
N ARG A 681 14.15 33.36 -34.21
CA ARG A 681 13.95 34.37 -35.27
C ARG A 681 15.01 35.47 -35.28
N GLY A 682 15.87 35.54 -34.28
CA GLY A 682 16.92 36.57 -34.16
C GLY A 682 16.40 37.93 -33.70
N GLU A 683 15.24 37.98 -33.03
CA GLU A 683 14.66 39.23 -32.54
C GLU A 683 15.46 39.79 -31.36
N SER A 684 15.68 41.12 -31.35
CA SER A 684 16.40 41.78 -30.25
C SER A 684 15.55 41.94 -28.98
N ASP A 685 14.25 42.11 -29.14
CA ASP A 685 13.28 42.09 -28.03
C ASP A 685 12.60 40.72 -28.01
N LEU A 686 12.93 39.91 -27.01
CA LEU A 686 12.36 38.57 -26.88
C LEU A 686 10.90 38.58 -26.43
N ASN A 687 10.32 39.72 -26.05
CA ASN A 687 8.93 39.77 -25.61
C ASN A 687 7.97 39.42 -26.78
N PRO A 688 7.29 38.26 -26.74
CA PRO A 688 6.53 37.75 -27.87
C PRO A 688 5.16 38.42 -28.03
N LEU A 689 4.65 39.05 -26.96
CA LEU A 689 3.32 39.62 -26.91
C LEU A 689 3.22 40.70 -25.84
N THR A 690 2.51 41.79 -26.16
CA THR A 690 2.06 42.78 -25.18
C THR A 690 0.54 42.90 -25.23
N LEU A 691 -0.12 42.82 -24.08
CA LEU A 691 -1.56 43.01 -23.97
C LEU A 691 -1.94 43.73 -22.68
N ILE A 692 -3.16 44.26 -22.64
CA ILE A 692 -3.76 44.89 -21.46
C ILE A 692 -4.79 43.92 -20.90
N ASP A 693 -4.49 43.32 -19.76
CA ASP A 693 -5.39 42.44 -19.03
C ASP A 693 -6.24 43.28 -18.07
N ASP A 694 -7.33 43.83 -18.62
CA ASP A 694 -8.30 44.62 -17.89
C ASP A 694 -9.73 44.18 -18.21
N MET A 695 -10.22 43.25 -17.39
CA MET A 695 -11.56 42.70 -17.53
C MET A 695 -12.62 43.75 -17.19
N GLN A 696 -13.47 44.07 -18.16
CA GLN A 696 -14.61 44.95 -17.95
C GLN A 696 -15.77 44.18 -17.34
N TRP A 697 -16.28 44.69 -16.22
CA TRP A 697 -17.49 44.16 -15.59
C TRP A 697 -18.70 44.39 -16.48
N THR A 698 -19.33 43.31 -16.92
CA THR A 698 -20.63 43.34 -17.59
C THR A 698 -21.70 42.82 -16.63
N SER A 699 -22.94 43.22 -16.86
CA SER A 699 -24.11 42.75 -16.09
C SER A 699 -24.36 41.24 -16.21
N ARG A 700 -23.68 40.55 -17.13
CA ARG A 700 -23.65 39.08 -17.26
C ARG A 700 -22.22 38.55 -17.17
N PRO A 701 -21.65 38.41 -15.95
CA PRO A 701 -20.36 37.77 -15.77
C PRO A 701 -20.44 36.35 -16.32
N ASN A 702 -19.53 35.99 -17.23
CA ASN A 702 -19.49 34.75 -18.01
C ASN A 702 -20.18 34.72 -19.39
N SER A 703 -20.72 35.84 -19.88
CA SER A 703 -21.14 35.93 -21.30
C SER A 703 -19.98 35.68 -22.26
N SER A 704 -20.26 35.08 -23.42
CA SER A 704 -19.30 34.95 -24.54
C SER A 704 -18.81 36.31 -25.04
N SER A 705 -19.63 37.35 -24.87
CA SER A 705 -19.32 38.73 -25.26
C SER A 705 -18.46 39.50 -24.25
N GLN A 706 -18.16 38.93 -23.08
CA GLN A 706 -17.39 39.59 -22.03
C GLN A 706 -15.98 39.93 -22.54
N ILE A 707 -15.60 41.20 -22.40
CA ILE A 707 -14.24 41.66 -22.74
C ILE A 707 -13.34 41.35 -21.54
N LEU A 708 -12.31 40.56 -21.82
CA LEU A 708 -11.32 40.12 -20.84
C LEU A 708 -10.09 41.04 -20.81
N GLY A 709 -9.81 41.73 -21.91
CA GLY A 709 -8.69 42.66 -22.04
C GLY A 709 -8.63 43.26 -23.45
N TYR A 710 -7.51 43.89 -23.78
CA TYR A 710 -7.26 44.54 -25.05
C TYR A 710 -5.86 44.22 -25.59
N PHE A 711 -5.74 44.11 -26.90
CA PHE A 711 -4.44 44.16 -27.57
C PHE A 711 -3.91 45.61 -27.57
N LYS A 712 -2.61 45.79 -27.82
CA LYS A 712 -1.96 47.11 -27.84
C LYS A 712 -2.54 48.05 -28.92
N ASN A 713 -3.08 47.48 -30.00
CA ASN A 713 -3.79 48.21 -31.06
C ASN A 713 -5.23 48.64 -30.67
N GLY A 714 -5.69 48.32 -29.46
CA GLY A 714 -7.03 48.64 -28.95
C GLY A 714 -8.10 47.59 -29.25
N GLU A 715 -7.77 46.49 -29.94
CA GLU A 715 -8.75 45.44 -30.25
C GLU A 715 -9.17 44.67 -28.98
N PRO A 716 -10.48 44.46 -28.75
CA PRO A 716 -10.96 43.79 -27.55
C PRO A 716 -10.78 42.28 -27.61
N ILE A 717 -10.17 41.71 -26.56
CA ILE A 717 -10.08 40.27 -26.33
C ILE A 717 -11.37 39.82 -25.66
N ARG A 718 -12.26 39.18 -26.43
CA ARG A 718 -13.52 38.63 -25.93
C ARG A 718 -13.32 37.24 -25.35
N ARG A 719 -14.16 36.84 -24.40
CA ARG A 719 -14.11 35.52 -23.78
C ARG A 719 -14.33 34.38 -24.77
N LEU A 720 -15.22 34.54 -25.74
CA LEU A 720 -15.26 33.67 -26.90
C LEU A 720 -14.27 34.21 -27.93
N TYR A 721 -13.16 33.52 -28.11
CA TYR A 721 -12.04 33.95 -28.93
C TYR A 721 -11.69 32.86 -29.95
N LYS A 722 -11.75 33.20 -31.24
CA LYS A 722 -11.45 32.30 -32.38
C LYS A 722 -12.11 30.90 -32.25
N GLY A 723 -13.39 30.87 -31.88
CA GLY A 723 -14.16 29.61 -31.74
C GLY A 723 -13.92 28.82 -30.43
N GLY A 724 -13.02 29.27 -29.55
CA GLY A 724 -12.79 28.68 -28.23
C GLY A 724 -13.17 29.63 -27.08
N ARG A 725 -13.35 29.09 -25.87
CA ARG A 725 -13.66 29.89 -24.67
C ARG A 725 -12.41 30.09 -23.81
N LEU A 726 -11.96 31.34 -23.68
CA LEU A 726 -10.84 31.70 -22.82
C LEU A 726 -11.17 31.47 -21.33
N PRO A 727 -10.16 31.11 -20.51
CA PRO A 727 -10.28 31.01 -19.06
C PRO A 727 -10.64 32.35 -18.43
N ARG A 728 -11.06 32.33 -17.15
CA ARG A 728 -11.42 33.56 -16.44
C ARG A 728 -10.18 34.46 -16.24
N ALA A 729 -10.41 35.75 -16.44
CA ALA A 729 -9.47 36.84 -16.20
C ALA A 729 -9.62 37.40 -14.78
N TYR A 730 -8.57 38.04 -14.26
CA TYR A 730 -8.66 38.79 -13.00
C TYR A 730 -8.84 40.29 -13.30
N PRO A 731 -9.64 41.02 -12.51
CA PRO A 731 -9.86 42.45 -12.76
C PRO A 731 -8.59 43.27 -12.51
N LYS A 732 -8.31 44.23 -13.41
CA LYS A 732 -7.25 45.25 -13.27
C LYS A 732 -5.83 44.70 -13.11
N ILE A 733 -5.40 43.77 -13.96
CA ILE A 733 -3.99 43.37 -14.02
C ILE A 733 -3.16 44.46 -14.71
N GLY A 734 -3.70 45.08 -15.76
CA GLY A 734 -3.08 46.17 -16.52
C GLY A 734 -2.24 45.68 -17.69
N GLU A 735 -1.33 46.52 -18.18
CA GLU A 735 -0.41 46.15 -19.26
C GLU A 735 0.55 45.03 -18.81
N LEU A 736 0.75 44.08 -19.72
CA LEU A 736 1.52 42.85 -19.54
C LEU A 736 2.44 42.62 -20.73
N ASP A 737 3.74 42.56 -20.44
CA ASP A 737 4.72 41.80 -21.20
C ASP A 737 4.85 40.38 -20.61
N ILE A 738 5.69 39.53 -21.20
CA ILE A 738 5.89 38.15 -20.73
C ILE A 738 6.35 38.08 -19.27
N THR A 739 7.27 38.96 -18.87
CA THR A 739 7.81 39.01 -17.52
C THR A 739 6.72 39.39 -16.50
N ALA A 740 5.91 40.41 -16.79
CA ALA A 740 4.77 40.79 -15.96
C ALA A 740 3.67 39.73 -15.98
N ALA A 741 3.49 39.00 -17.09
CA ALA A 741 2.54 37.90 -17.19
C ALA A 741 2.94 36.73 -16.27
N ILE A 742 4.24 36.44 -16.13
CA ILE A 742 4.78 35.48 -15.14
C ILE A 742 4.58 36.03 -13.72
N GLU A 743 4.99 37.28 -13.45
CA GLU A 743 4.87 37.98 -12.16
C GLU A 743 3.45 37.86 -11.59
N ARG A 744 2.46 38.25 -12.42
CA ARG A 744 1.04 38.40 -12.02
C ARG A 744 0.20 37.18 -12.38
N THR A 745 0.79 36.19 -13.05
CA THR A 745 0.15 34.92 -13.41
C THR A 745 -1.12 35.12 -14.25
N SER A 746 -1.06 35.97 -15.30
CA SER A 746 -2.22 36.18 -16.19
C SER A 746 -2.65 34.88 -16.87
N ASN A 747 -3.94 34.59 -16.97
CA ASN A 747 -4.44 33.44 -17.72
C ASN A 747 -4.57 33.77 -19.21
N ILE A 748 -5.09 34.96 -19.52
CA ILE A 748 -5.35 35.41 -20.89
C ILE A 748 -4.05 35.47 -21.69
N TYR A 749 -2.99 36.02 -21.10
CA TYR A 749 -1.70 36.16 -21.77
C TYR A 749 -1.20 34.83 -22.34
N PHE A 750 -1.12 33.79 -21.50
CA PHE A 750 -0.60 32.48 -21.96
C PHE A 750 -1.56 31.76 -22.90
N SER A 751 -2.88 31.93 -22.75
CA SER A 751 -3.84 31.37 -23.70
C SER A 751 -3.73 32.01 -25.09
N ILE A 752 -3.48 33.33 -25.17
CA ILE A 752 -3.27 34.03 -26.44
C ILE A 752 -1.90 33.70 -27.01
N LEU A 753 -0.85 33.69 -26.17
CA LEU A 753 0.50 33.27 -26.56
C LEU A 753 0.46 31.91 -27.27
N ALA A 754 -0.20 30.93 -26.66
CA ALA A 754 -0.30 29.58 -27.21
C ALA A 754 -1.15 29.48 -28.50
N SER A 755 -2.09 30.42 -28.71
CA SER A 755 -3.03 30.37 -29.84
C SER A 755 -2.55 31.13 -31.07
N ASP A 756 -1.94 32.29 -30.84
CA ASP A 756 -1.78 33.35 -31.84
C ASP A 756 -0.32 33.71 -32.09
N VAL A 757 0.56 33.38 -31.14
CA VAL A 757 1.97 33.75 -31.21
C VAL A 757 2.84 32.55 -31.53
N LEU A 758 2.56 31.39 -30.91
CA LEU A 758 3.19 30.13 -31.30
C LEU A 758 2.79 29.76 -32.73
N GLU A 759 3.77 29.29 -33.51
CA GLU A 759 3.57 28.86 -34.91
C GLU A 759 2.55 27.72 -35.01
N SER A 760 2.62 26.75 -34.09
CA SER A 760 1.67 25.66 -33.97
C SER A 760 1.26 25.41 -32.52
N PRO A 761 -0.01 25.04 -32.24
CA PRO A 761 -0.40 24.49 -30.94
C PRO A 761 0.44 23.29 -30.50
N ASN A 762 0.99 22.53 -31.46
CA ASN A 762 1.87 21.41 -31.18
C ASN A 762 3.22 21.83 -30.58
N ASP A 763 3.66 23.08 -30.78
CA ASP A 763 4.93 23.54 -30.22
C ASP A 763 4.86 23.66 -28.70
N LEU A 764 3.67 23.98 -28.16
CA LEU A 764 3.43 23.93 -26.72
C LEU A 764 3.50 22.48 -26.19
N LEU A 765 2.94 21.53 -26.94
CA LEU A 765 2.98 20.12 -26.57
C LEU A 765 4.41 19.56 -26.64
N ARG A 766 5.16 19.92 -27.69
CA ARG A 766 6.59 19.59 -27.83
C ARG A 766 7.39 20.16 -26.66
N ALA A 767 7.27 21.44 -26.37
CA ALA A 767 7.95 22.06 -25.23
C ALA A 767 7.63 21.33 -23.91
N ALA A 768 6.38 20.91 -23.68
CA ALA A 768 6.04 20.13 -22.49
C ALA A 768 6.75 18.76 -22.45
N ILE A 769 6.85 18.07 -23.59
CA ILE A 769 7.57 16.79 -23.73
C ILE A 769 9.08 17.01 -23.54
N ASP A 770 9.65 18.06 -24.13
CA ASP A 770 11.08 18.39 -24.04
C ASP A 770 11.49 18.70 -22.58
N PHE A 771 10.57 19.27 -21.77
CA PHE A 771 10.74 19.41 -20.32
C PHE A 771 10.55 18.09 -19.52
N GLY A 772 10.30 16.97 -20.20
CA GLY A 772 10.13 15.64 -19.58
C GLY A 772 8.71 15.35 -19.06
N LEU A 773 7.71 16.18 -19.38
CA LEU A 773 6.33 15.96 -18.92
C LEU A 773 5.63 14.86 -19.74
N GLY A 774 4.73 14.11 -19.10
CA GLY A 774 3.97 13.04 -19.76
C GLY A 774 4.78 11.75 -20.03
N THR A 775 6.04 11.71 -19.61
CA THR A 775 6.87 10.49 -19.63
C THR A 775 7.47 10.23 -18.24
N LYS A 776 7.83 8.98 -17.97
CA LYS A 776 8.52 8.64 -16.71
C LYS A 776 9.86 9.38 -16.62
N THR A 777 10.15 9.96 -15.46
CA THR A 777 11.45 10.62 -15.20
C THR A 777 12.58 9.60 -15.18
N GLY A 778 12.27 8.35 -14.81
CA GLY A 778 13.24 7.26 -14.76
C GLY A 778 13.89 7.12 -13.38
N ILE A 779 13.33 7.73 -12.34
CA ILE A 779 13.82 7.59 -10.96
C ILE A 779 14.01 6.12 -10.56
N ASP A 780 14.97 5.87 -9.67
CA ASP A 780 15.34 4.53 -9.21
C ASP A 780 14.31 3.90 -8.24
N LEU A 781 13.01 4.12 -8.48
CA LEU A 781 11.89 3.61 -7.70
C LEU A 781 10.85 2.93 -8.60
N PRO A 782 10.16 1.88 -8.10
CA PRO A 782 9.14 1.18 -8.88
C PRO A 782 7.85 1.99 -8.97
N ASP A 783 6.97 1.64 -9.92
CA ASP A 783 5.61 2.18 -10.05
C ASP A 783 5.50 3.70 -10.27
N GLU A 784 6.51 4.34 -10.86
CA GLU A 784 6.42 5.75 -11.26
C GLU A 784 5.25 5.98 -12.23
N TYR A 785 4.44 6.99 -11.94
CA TYR A 785 3.36 7.43 -12.80
C TYR A 785 3.89 8.36 -13.89
N SER A 786 3.55 8.09 -15.16
CA SER A 786 4.08 8.85 -16.31
C SER A 786 3.47 10.24 -16.49
N GLY A 787 2.36 10.55 -15.81
CA GLY A 787 1.53 11.71 -16.14
C GLY A 787 0.77 11.51 -17.45
N MET A 788 0.04 12.55 -17.87
CA MET A 788 -0.75 12.55 -19.11
C MET A 788 -0.77 13.96 -19.70
N LEU A 789 -0.60 14.04 -21.01
CA LEU A 789 -0.69 15.27 -21.81
C LEU A 789 -1.96 15.23 -22.68
N PRO A 790 -2.50 16.39 -23.09
CA PRO A 790 -3.69 16.43 -23.94
C PRO A 790 -3.40 16.00 -25.38
N ASN A 791 -4.40 15.39 -26.03
CA ASN A 791 -4.31 14.86 -27.39
C ASN A 791 -5.24 15.57 -28.40
N ASP A 792 -6.05 16.53 -27.96
CA ASP A 792 -7.10 17.18 -28.75
C ASP A 792 -6.85 18.68 -29.03
N ILE A 793 -5.70 19.22 -28.61
CA ILE A 793 -5.40 20.67 -28.63
C ILE A 793 -5.40 21.32 -30.02
N LEU A 794 -5.21 20.53 -31.09
CA LEU A 794 -5.22 21.02 -32.47
C LEU A 794 -6.61 21.44 -32.94
N HIS A 795 -7.65 20.71 -32.52
CA HIS A 795 -9.03 20.93 -32.94
C HIS A 795 -9.89 21.55 -31.83
N ASN A 796 -9.47 21.43 -30.57
CA ASN A 796 -10.15 21.99 -29.42
C ASN A 796 -9.44 23.26 -28.92
N LYS A 797 -9.83 24.43 -29.45
CA LYS A 797 -9.27 25.72 -29.02
C LYS A 797 -9.48 26.01 -27.53
N THR A 798 -10.64 25.62 -26.97
CA THR A 798 -10.89 25.75 -25.52
C THR A 798 -9.93 24.86 -24.71
N GLY A 799 -9.66 23.65 -25.20
CA GLY A 799 -8.68 22.73 -24.65
C GLY A 799 -7.26 23.32 -24.69
N LEU A 800 -6.85 23.91 -25.82
CA LEU A 800 -5.57 24.61 -25.96
C LEU A 800 -5.42 25.76 -24.96
N TYR A 801 -6.43 26.62 -24.81
CA TYR A 801 -6.39 27.73 -23.87
C TYR A 801 -6.26 27.26 -22.42
N SER A 802 -6.94 26.17 -22.05
CA SER A 802 -6.84 25.52 -20.74
C SER A 802 -5.50 24.82 -20.53
N PHE A 803 -4.96 24.17 -21.57
CA PHE A 803 -3.65 23.53 -21.53
C PHE A 803 -2.54 24.55 -21.31
N ALA A 804 -2.58 25.70 -21.98
CA ALA A 804 -1.62 26.79 -21.81
C ALA A 804 -1.53 27.35 -20.38
N ILE A 805 -2.55 27.11 -19.54
CA ILE A 805 -2.53 27.50 -18.12
C ILE A 805 -2.31 26.32 -17.16
N GLY A 806 -1.97 25.14 -17.69
CA GLY A 806 -1.68 23.93 -16.93
C GLY A 806 -2.90 23.16 -16.46
N GLN A 807 -4.03 23.29 -17.17
CA GLN A 807 -5.28 22.56 -16.94
C GLN A 807 -5.63 21.68 -18.16
N HIS A 808 -6.91 21.33 -18.34
CA HIS A 808 -7.40 20.30 -19.28
C HIS A 808 -7.00 18.89 -18.83
N SER A 809 -6.66 17.97 -19.74
CA SER A 809 -6.22 16.61 -19.41
C SER A 809 -4.75 16.50 -18.95
N LEU A 810 -4.06 17.64 -18.73
CA LEU A 810 -2.71 17.66 -18.16
C LEU A 810 -2.72 17.17 -16.70
N VAL A 811 -2.01 16.08 -16.43
CA VAL A 811 -1.68 15.64 -15.07
C VAL A 811 -0.20 15.27 -14.99
N VAL A 812 0.47 15.76 -13.94
CA VAL A 812 1.93 15.64 -13.77
C VAL A 812 2.23 15.29 -12.31
N THR A 813 3.30 14.54 -12.07
CA THR A 813 3.77 14.21 -10.71
C THR A 813 4.61 15.36 -10.13
N PRO A 814 4.65 15.57 -8.80
CA PRO A 814 5.57 16.53 -8.19
C PRO A 814 7.04 16.33 -8.57
N LEU A 815 7.47 15.09 -8.76
CA LEU A 815 8.81 14.77 -9.24
C LEU A 815 9.06 15.28 -10.68
N GLN A 816 8.12 15.08 -11.62
CA GLN A 816 8.23 15.64 -12.97
C GLN A 816 8.30 17.18 -12.95
N ALA A 817 7.51 17.82 -12.06
CA ALA A 817 7.61 19.27 -11.86
C ALA A 817 9.01 19.67 -11.36
N ALA A 818 9.61 18.89 -10.44
CA ALA A 818 10.95 19.17 -9.94
C ALA A 818 12.00 19.08 -11.07
N VAL A 819 11.93 18.04 -11.92
CA VAL A 819 12.82 17.89 -13.09
C VAL A 819 12.69 19.09 -14.06
N LEU A 820 11.45 19.53 -14.34
CA LEU A 820 11.22 20.72 -15.17
C LEU A 820 11.90 21.96 -14.58
N PHE A 821 11.71 22.24 -13.29
CA PHE A 821 12.31 23.42 -12.66
C PHE A 821 13.83 23.30 -12.49
N SER A 822 14.35 22.09 -12.32
CA SER A 822 15.80 21.82 -12.36
C SER A 822 16.41 22.15 -13.71
N SER A 823 15.73 21.81 -14.80
CA SER A 823 16.22 22.13 -16.15
C SER A 823 16.26 23.65 -16.41
N ILE A 824 15.34 24.42 -15.83
CA ILE A 824 15.39 25.88 -15.92
C ILE A 824 16.55 26.42 -15.09
N ALA A 825 16.75 25.86 -13.90
CA ALA A 825 17.83 26.26 -13.01
C ALA A 825 19.21 26.04 -13.64
N ASN A 826 19.44 24.87 -14.27
CA ASN A 826 20.76 24.44 -14.74
C ASN A 826 21.06 24.74 -16.23
N GLY A 827 20.20 25.49 -16.92
CA GLY A 827 20.43 25.88 -18.32
C GLY A 827 20.03 24.83 -19.37
N GLY A 828 18.99 24.03 -19.09
CA GLY A 828 18.34 23.14 -20.06
C GLY A 828 18.74 21.66 -19.96
N LYS A 829 19.54 21.27 -18.96
CA LYS A 829 19.90 19.87 -18.78
C LYS A 829 18.77 19.12 -18.08
N ILE A 830 18.15 18.18 -18.77
CA ILE A 830 17.15 17.28 -18.22
C ILE A 830 17.90 16.11 -17.57
N LEU A 831 18.07 16.21 -16.25
CA LEU A 831 18.75 15.18 -15.47
C LEU A 831 17.76 14.10 -15.05
N LYS A 832 18.18 12.84 -15.17
CA LYS A 832 17.50 11.70 -14.55
C LYS A 832 17.58 11.88 -13.02
N PRO A 833 16.44 11.98 -12.31
CA PRO A 833 16.47 12.08 -10.85
C PRO A 833 17.02 10.78 -10.25
N GLN A 834 18.01 10.89 -9.36
CA GLN A 834 18.65 9.76 -8.71
C GLN A 834 18.28 9.71 -7.22
N ILE A 835 18.02 8.50 -6.72
CA ILE A 835 17.88 8.26 -5.28
C ILE A 835 19.06 7.47 -4.72
N VAL A 836 19.68 6.61 -5.53
CA VAL A 836 20.88 5.87 -5.10
C VAL A 836 22.11 6.66 -5.50
N LEU A 837 23.00 6.89 -4.55
CA LEU A 837 24.29 7.51 -4.77
C LEU A 837 25.19 6.51 -5.53
N GLY A 838 25.65 6.87 -6.73
CA GLY A 838 26.48 6.01 -7.58
C GLY A 838 27.64 6.77 -8.23
N ASP A 839 28.63 6.02 -8.73
CA ASP A 839 29.87 6.56 -9.29
C ASP A 839 29.75 7.09 -10.74
N ASN A 840 28.60 6.88 -11.40
CA ASN A 840 28.37 7.27 -12.80
C ASN A 840 27.63 8.61 -12.92
N TYR A 841 28.34 9.60 -13.46
CA TYR A 841 27.91 10.99 -13.62
C TYR A 841 27.15 11.28 -14.94
N GLU A 842 26.92 10.30 -15.81
CA GLU A 842 26.12 10.48 -17.03
C GLU A 842 24.61 10.41 -16.72
N ASN A 843 24.12 11.43 -16.00
CA ASN A 843 22.72 11.57 -15.63
C ASN A 843 21.91 12.44 -16.58
N VAL A 844 22.55 13.02 -17.60
CA VAL A 844 21.88 13.86 -18.58
C VAL A 844 21.09 12.96 -19.53
N LYS A 845 19.77 12.94 -19.37
CA LYS A 845 18.87 12.21 -20.26
C LYS A 845 18.76 12.91 -21.60
N GLU A 846 18.65 14.24 -21.55
CA GLU A 846 18.46 15.09 -22.71
C GLU A 846 18.98 16.49 -22.38
N THR A 847 19.44 17.23 -23.39
CA THR A 847 19.76 18.65 -23.25
C THR A 847 18.82 19.44 -24.14
N LEU A 848 17.96 20.21 -23.49
CA LEU A 848 17.04 21.13 -24.13
C LEU A 848 17.82 22.35 -24.60
N ASP A 849 17.60 22.76 -25.85
CA ASP A 849 18.23 23.96 -26.40
C ASP A 849 17.65 25.20 -25.70
N PHE A 850 18.39 25.69 -24.71
CA PHE A 850 17.97 26.71 -23.76
C PHE A 850 18.97 27.89 -23.76
N PRO A 851 18.79 28.88 -24.65
CA PRO A 851 19.63 30.07 -24.67
C PRO A 851 19.62 30.83 -23.33
N GLU A 852 20.78 31.34 -22.90
CA GLU A 852 20.91 32.08 -21.63
C GLU A 852 19.96 33.28 -21.57
N THR A 853 19.79 34.02 -22.67
CA THR A 853 18.87 35.16 -22.74
C THR A 853 17.41 34.78 -22.49
N VAL A 854 16.99 33.59 -22.95
CA VAL A 854 15.65 33.04 -22.68
C VAL A 854 15.53 32.62 -21.22
N ARG A 855 16.57 31.99 -20.66
CA ARG A 855 16.64 31.59 -19.25
C ARG A 855 16.53 32.80 -18.33
N ASP A 856 17.32 33.83 -18.58
CA ASP A 856 17.35 35.05 -17.77
C ASP A 856 15.99 35.74 -17.75
N LYS A 857 15.28 35.79 -18.89
CA LYS A 857 13.92 36.35 -18.94
C LYS A 857 12.91 35.55 -18.13
N LEU A 858 13.01 34.22 -18.13
CA LEU A 858 12.16 33.37 -17.30
C LEU A 858 12.47 33.54 -15.81
N LEU A 859 13.75 33.53 -15.44
CA LEU A 859 14.21 33.77 -14.07
C LEU A 859 13.78 35.15 -13.57
N GLU A 860 13.89 36.19 -14.40
CA GLU A 860 13.42 37.55 -14.09
C GLU A 860 11.91 37.56 -13.74
N GLY A 861 11.09 36.89 -14.55
CA GLY A 861 9.65 36.78 -14.31
C GLY A 861 9.33 36.03 -13.01
N MET A 862 10.01 34.91 -12.77
CA MET A 862 9.85 34.10 -11.55
C MET A 862 10.38 34.82 -10.29
N HIS A 863 11.45 35.60 -10.42
CA HIS A 863 11.97 36.43 -9.34
C HIS A 863 10.98 37.52 -8.97
N LYS A 864 10.37 38.19 -9.97
CA LYS A 864 9.30 39.19 -9.75
C LYS A 864 8.04 38.59 -9.14
N THR A 865 7.74 37.31 -9.33
CA THR A 865 6.64 36.64 -8.61
C THR A 865 6.79 36.73 -7.08
N ILE A 866 8.03 36.70 -6.57
CA ILE A 866 8.36 36.77 -5.15
C ILE A 866 8.68 38.19 -4.70
N ASN A 867 9.55 38.90 -5.43
CA ASN A 867 10.10 40.19 -5.01
C ASN A 867 9.42 41.40 -5.66
N GLY A 868 8.63 41.18 -6.71
CA GLY A 868 7.95 42.24 -7.44
C GLY A 868 6.79 42.86 -6.66
N GLU A 869 6.51 44.13 -6.93
CA GLU A 869 5.44 44.89 -6.26
C GLU A 869 4.06 44.27 -6.47
N LYS A 870 3.86 43.61 -7.63
CA LYS A 870 2.59 42.98 -8.03
C LYS A 870 2.70 41.44 -8.08
N GLY A 871 3.79 40.87 -7.57
CA GLY A 871 4.02 39.43 -7.51
C GLY A 871 2.98 38.67 -6.69
N THR A 872 2.61 37.46 -7.14
CA THR A 872 1.59 36.63 -6.46
C THR A 872 2.07 36.00 -5.15
N ALA A 873 3.39 35.89 -4.95
CA ALA A 873 4.03 35.36 -3.74
C ALA A 873 4.73 36.44 -2.89
N ARG A 874 4.48 37.72 -3.16
CA ARG A 874 5.13 38.82 -2.42
C ARG A 874 4.82 38.82 -0.93
N LEU A 875 5.81 39.24 -0.14
CA LEU A 875 5.77 39.21 1.32
C LEU A 875 4.54 39.91 1.92
N GLY A 876 4.09 41.03 1.34
CA GLY A 876 2.92 41.76 1.81
C GLY A 876 1.61 40.95 1.75
N LEU A 877 1.48 40.03 0.78
CA LEU A 877 0.37 39.08 0.73
C LEU A 877 0.55 37.93 1.72
N MET A 878 1.80 37.52 1.99
CA MET A 878 2.13 36.40 2.87
C MET A 878 1.85 36.73 4.33
N ARG A 879 2.21 37.93 4.79
CA ARG A 879 1.92 38.43 6.15
C ARG A 879 0.43 38.39 6.52
N ARG A 880 -0.47 38.38 5.52
CA ARG A 880 -1.93 38.28 5.72
C ARG A 880 -2.46 36.85 5.63
N ALA A 881 -1.71 35.94 5.02
CA ALA A 881 -2.18 34.63 4.58
C ALA A 881 -1.52 33.45 5.29
N PHE A 882 -0.45 33.69 6.06
CA PHE A 882 0.33 32.68 6.79
C PHE A 882 0.57 33.19 8.22
N HIS A 883 0.29 32.36 9.23
CA HIS A 883 0.32 32.79 10.64
C HIS A 883 1.66 32.53 11.34
N ASP A 884 2.46 31.60 10.83
CA ASP A 884 3.78 31.31 11.39
C ASP A 884 4.74 32.46 11.09
N LYS A 885 5.16 33.14 12.17
CA LYS A 885 6.03 34.31 12.11
C LYS A 885 7.47 33.96 11.79
N GLU A 886 7.97 32.81 12.23
CA GLU A 886 9.36 32.41 11.98
C GLU A 886 9.53 32.01 10.52
N ALA A 887 8.63 31.18 9.99
CA ALA A 887 8.60 30.85 8.56
C ALA A 887 8.54 32.10 7.65
N LEU A 888 7.80 33.13 8.06
CA LEU A 888 7.73 34.40 7.32
C LEU A 888 9.04 35.22 7.40
N LYS A 889 9.74 35.19 8.54
CA LYS A 889 11.06 35.82 8.67
C LYS A 889 12.08 35.11 7.79
N THR A 890 12.10 33.78 7.81
CA THR A 890 12.91 32.96 6.91
C THR A 890 12.64 33.31 5.45
N TYR A 891 11.37 33.33 5.06
CA TYR A 891 10.97 33.70 3.69
C TYR A 891 11.44 35.11 3.32
N GLN A 892 11.27 36.09 4.21
CA GLN A 892 11.72 37.47 3.97
C GLN A 892 13.24 37.55 3.78
N ARG A 893 14.02 36.81 4.57
CA ARG A 893 15.49 36.82 4.49
C ARG A 893 16.00 36.16 3.21
N LEU A 894 15.37 35.07 2.79
CA LEU A 894 15.81 34.30 1.61
C LEU A 894 15.21 34.79 0.28
N ALA A 895 14.14 35.59 0.31
CA ALA A 895 13.44 36.05 -0.89
C ALA A 895 14.35 36.60 -2.02
N PRO A 896 15.43 37.38 -1.76
CA PRO A 896 16.33 37.85 -2.82
C PRO A 896 17.06 36.73 -3.58
N GLN A 897 17.25 35.57 -2.95
CA GLN A 897 18.01 34.43 -3.49
C GLN A 897 17.10 33.30 -3.97
N ILE A 898 15.79 33.53 -4.00
CA ILE A 898 14.78 32.56 -4.43
C ILE A 898 14.02 33.13 -5.61
N VAL A 899 13.83 32.32 -6.64
CA VAL A 899 12.82 32.53 -7.67
C VAL A 899 11.76 31.47 -7.54
N GLY A 900 10.52 31.77 -7.94
CA GLY A 900 9.48 30.77 -7.82
C GLY A 900 8.21 31.10 -8.56
N LYS A 901 7.33 30.10 -8.64
CA LYS A 901 6.05 30.24 -9.29
C LYS A 901 4.95 29.61 -8.45
N THR A 902 3.85 30.36 -8.29
CA THR A 902 2.64 29.86 -7.64
C THR A 902 1.76 29.11 -8.64
N GLY A 903 1.29 27.93 -8.24
CA GLY A 903 0.32 27.14 -8.98
C GLY A 903 -0.97 26.92 -8.19
N THR A 904 -2.09 26.97 -8.90
CA THR A 904 -3.38 26.59 -8.36
C THR A 904 -4.15 25.95 -9.50
N ALA A 905 -4.49 24.68 -9.32
CA ALA A 905 -5.26 23.90 -10.26
C ALA A 905 -6.68 23.73 -9.69
N GLU A 906 -7.68 24.11 -10.48
CA GLU A 906 -9.07 23.96 -10.12
C GLU A 906 -9.54 22.56 -10.52
N ILE A 907 -10.12 21.84 -9.56
CA ILE A 907 -10.70 20.52 -9.77
C ILE A 907 -12.17 20.56 -9.38
N LEU A 908 -13.02 19.91 -10.16
CA LEU A 908 -14.39 19.64 -9.74
C LEU A 908 -14.36 18.43 -8.83
N TYR A 909 -14.62 18.65 -7.55
CA TYR A 909 -14.65 17.59 -6.56
C TYR A 909 -16.04 17.53 -5.95
N LYS A 910 -16.65 16.36 -6.05
CA LYS A 910 -17.92 16.10 -5.39
C LYS A 910 -17.64 15.29 -4.13
N GLN A 911 -17.82 15.94 -2.99
CA GLN A 911 -17.55 15.35 -1.67
C GLN A 911 -18.68 14.44 -1.21
N THR A 912 -19.90 14.81 -1.55
CA THR A 912 -21.10 14.13 -1.08
C THR A 912 -21.71 13.30 -2.20
N ILE A 913 -22.55 12.34 -1.84
CA ILE A 913 -23.15 11.40 -2.79
C ILE A 913 -24.45 11.96 -3.37
N ASP A 914 -25.15 12.82 -2.61
CA ASP A 914 -26.43 13.42 -2.99
C ASP A 914 -26.35 14.19 -4.30
N ALA A 915 -27.37 14.09 -5.14
CA ALA A 915 -27.48 14.69 -6.46
C ALA A 915 -27.73 16.18 -6.43
N GLU A 916 -28.50 16.64 -5.44
CA GLU A 916 -28.77 18.06 -5.22
C GLU A 916 -27.48 18.86 -5.07
N THR A 917 -26.47 18.32 -4.38
CA THR A 917 -25.18 19.00 -4.22
C THR A 917 -24.38 18.96 -5.53
N PRO A 918 -24.10 20.14 -6.15
CA PRO A 918 -23.20 20.20 -7.28
C PRO A 918 -21.77 19.94 -6.82
N ALA A 919 -20.93 19.41 -7.72
CA ALA A 919 -19.50 19.33 -7.48
C ALA A 919 -18.95 20.73 -7.16
N GLN A 920 -18.16 20.82 -6.08
CA GLN A 920 -17.55 22.07 -5.67
C GLN A 920 -16.21 22.23 -6.38
N MET A 921 -15.86 23.48 -6.66
CA MET A 921 -14.55 23.80 -7.22
C MET A 921 -13.53 23.80 -6.09
N GLU A 922 -12.75 22.74 -6.04
CA GLU A 922 -11.64 22.57 -5.12
C GLU A 922 -10.32 22.92 -5.80
N LYS A 923 -9.27 23.11 -4.99
CA LYS A 923 -7.98 23.58 -5.49
C LYS A 923 -6.86 22.67 -5.05
N HIS A 924 -6.05 22.22 -6.01
CA HIS A 924 -4.73 21.67 -5.74
C HIS A 924 -3.72 22.81 -5.81
N VAL A 925 -2.90 22.94 -4.78
CA VAL A 925 -1.96 24.06 -4.65
C VAL A 925 -0.55 23.57 -4.87
N TRP A 926 0.20 24.40 -5.58
CA TRP A 926 1.58 24.14 -5.94
C TRP A 926 2.42 25.38 -5.67
N PHE A 927 3.65 25.16 -5.26
CA PHE A 927 4.69 26.17 -5.33
C PHE A 927 5.97 25.53 -5.81
N SER A 928 6.62 26.20 -6.75
CA SER A 928 7.94 25.85 -7.24
C SER A 928 8.91 26.93 -6.78
N ALA A 929 10.04 26.51 -6.24
CA ALA A 929 11.12 27.39 -5.82
C ALA A 929 12.43 26.87 -6.37
N ILE A 930 13.28 27.79 -6.83
CA ILE A 930 14.68 27.53 -7.13
C ILE A 930 15.47 28.45 -6.19
N GLY A 931 16.26 27.85 -5.31
CA GLY A 931 17.20 28.55 -4.45
C GLY A 931 18.56 28.71 -5.13
N PHE A 932 19.17 29.88 -4.97
CA PHE A 932 20.49 30.22 -5.47
C PHE A 932 21.42 30.60 -4.32
N GLU A 933 22.71 30.31 -4.46
CA GLU A 933 23.71 30.70 -3.45
C GLU A 933 23.96 32.22 -3.44
N ASP A 934 23.71 32.87 -4.56
CA ASP A 934 23.92 34.30 -4.77
C ASP A 934 22.63 35.03 -5.20
N GLU A 935 22.63 36.34 -4.98
CA GLU A 935 21.53 37.23 -5.39
C GLU A 935 21.56 37.53 -6.90
N ALA A 936 22.63 37.19 -7.61
CA ALA A 936 22.73 37.32 -9.06
C ALA A 936 21.99 36.19 -9.79
N LEU A 937 21.55 35.16 -9.08
CA LEU A 937 20.82 34.00 -9.59
C LEU A 937 21.65 33.15 -10.59
N GLU A 938 22.96 33.11 -10.39
CA GLU A 938 23.87 32.38 -11.28
C GLU A 938 24.09 30.94 -10.84
N ARG A 939 24.22 30.69 -9.53
CA ARG A 939 24.55 29.37 -8.97
C ARG A 939 23.34 28.74 -8.28
N PRO A 940 22.55 27.90 -8.99
CA PRO A 940 21.42 27.23 -8.39
C PRO A 940 21.91 26.14 -7.42
N GLU A 941 21.29 26.05 -6.24
CA GLU A 941 21.67 25.07 -5.20
C GLU A 941 20.57 24.03 -4.94
N LEU A 942 19.30 24.39 -5.07
CA LEU A 942 18.21 23.50 -4.71
C LEU A 942 16.91 23.89 -5.43
N VAL A 943 16.23 22.91 -5.99
CA VAL A 943 14.85 23.06 -6.48
C VAL A 943 13.90 22.39 -5.52
N VAL A 944 12.88 23.12 -5.07
CA VAL A 944 11.86 22.63 -4.14
C VAL A 944 10.48 22.77 -4.77
N ILE A 945 9.76 21.66 -4.87
CA ILE A 945 8.35 21.61 -5.25
C ILE A 945 7.53 21.26 -4.01
N VAL A 946 6.59 22.13 -3.67
CA VAL A 946 5.61 21.89 -2.60
C VAL A 946 4.24 21.70 -3.24
N TYR A 947 3.62 20.56 -2.97
CA TYR A 947 2.31 20.16 -3.47
C TYR A 947 1.39 19.81 -2.30
N SER A 948 0.16 20.35 -2.33
CA SER A 948 -0.87 20.00 -1.36
C SER A 948 -2.23 19.86 -2.05
N ARG A 949 -2.93 18.77 -1.71
CA ARG A 949 -4.30 18.49 -2.15
C ARG A 949 -5.27 19.31 -1.32
N PHE A 950 -6.33 19.80 -1.96
CA PHE A 950 -7.38 20.58 -1.30
C PHE A 950 -6.83 21.79 -0.53
N GLY A 951 -5.87 22.47 -1.16
CA GLY A 951 -5.33 23.70 -0.64
C GLY A 951 -6.17 24.92 -0.97
N SER A 952 -5.66 26.08 -0.59
CA SER A 952 -6.36 27.35 -0.78
C SER A 952 -5.73 28.24 -1.86
N ALA A 953 -4.43 28.48 -1.78
CA ALA A 953 -3.65 29.27 -2.71
C ALA A 953 -2.18 28.85 -2.67
N GLY A 954 -1.57 28.64 -3.84
CA GLY A 954 -0.17 28.18 -3.97
C GLY A 954 0.85 29.05 -3.24
N ARG A 955 0.57 30.34 -3.08
CA ARG A 955 1.40 31.28 -2.33
C ARG A 955 1.67 30.87 -0.87
N GLN A 956 0.76 30.13 -0.23
CA GLN A 956 0.96 29.66 1.15
C GLN A 956 2.06 28.61 1.28
N CYS A 957 2.45 27.98 0.18
CA CYS A 957 3.53 27.01 0.14
C CYS A 957 4.91 27.68 -0.05
N ALA A 958 4.96 29.00 -0.30
CA ALA A 958 6.22 29.71 -0.48
C ALA A 958 7.12 29.77 0.77
N PRO A 959 6.58 30.06 1.98
CA PRO A 959 7.38 29.98 3.21
C PRO A 959 7.84 28.55 3.53
N ILE A 960 7.08 27.53 3.13
CA ILE A 960 7.47 26.11 3.29
C ILE A 960 8.70 25.81 2.43
N ALA A 961 8.69 26.22 1.17
CA ALA A 961 9.85 26.04 0.28
C ALA A 961 11.09 26.79 0.77
N ALA A 962 10.94 28.00 1.33
CA ALA A 962 12.07 28.73 1.90
C ALA A 962 12.65 28.07 3.16
N GLN A 963 11.82 27.48 4.03
CA GLN A 963 12.30 26.69 5.17
C GLN A 963 13.09 25.45 4.72
N MET A 964 12.65 24.79 3.63
CA MET A 964 13.42 23.68 3.04
C MET A 964 14.80 24.14 2.54
N ILE A 965 14.88 25.29 1.87
CA ILE A 965 16.15 25.85 1.39
C ILE A 965 17.05 26.27 2.57
N GLU A 966 16.50 26.93 3.59
CA GLU A 966 17.24 27.25 4.82
C GLU A 966 17.80 25.97 5.45
N LYS A 967 16.95 24.96 5.64
CA LYS A 967 17.35 23.71 6.27
C LYS A 967 18.44 23.00 5.48
N TRP A 968 18.36 23.01 4.16
CA TRP A 968 19.41 22.46 3.31
C TRP A 968 20.75 23.19 3.49
N ARG A 969 20.74 24.53 3.55
CA ARG A 969 21.96 25.32 3.82
C ARG A 969 22.56 25.03 5.18
N GLU A 970 21.74 24.88 6.22
CA GLU A 970 22.20 24.48 7.55
C GLU A 970 22.91 23.11 7.50
N ILE A 971 22.28 22.11 6.88
CA ILE A 971 22.84 20.76 6.74
C ILE A 971 24.17 20.80 5.97
N ARG A 972 24.22 21.53 4.84
CA ARG A 972 25.43 21.70 4.01
C ARG A 972 26.53 22.49 4.73
N SER A 973 26.20 23.30 5.73
CA SER A 973 27.19 24.04 6.51
C SER A 973 27.79 23.21 7.65
N PHE A 974 27.05 22.20 8.10
CA PHE A 974 27.43 21.34 9.23
C PHE A 974 28.29 20.15 8.78
N HIS A 975 27.99 19.59 7.61
CA HIS A 975 28.74 18.51 6.96
C HIS A 975 29.69 19.04 5.91
#